data_AF-B4EVB4-F1
#
_entry.id   AF-B4EVB4-F1
#
_cell.length_a   1.000
_cell.length_b   1.000
_cell.length_c   1.000
_cell.angle_alpha   90.00
_cell.angle_beta   90.00
_cell.angle_gamma   90.00
#
_symmetry.space_group_name_H-M   'P 1'
#
loop_
_entity.id
_entity.type
_entity.pdbx_description
1 polymer ?
#
loop_
_entity_poly.entity_id
_entity_poly.type
_entity_poly.pdbx_seq_one_letter_code
_entity_poly.pdbx_strand_id
1 'polypeptide(L)'
;MSGRRLALGKIALGQKVFYQDEGFTVYRTTNNLFLVESAEGDYQLFEANPHKINTLRLMKSADRHNNALHYRYANDGELVQIHDDAYLTDIRLHYDEITQRLQSVTRHQGQEEKTLVTYTYDAQQRLVQVTNADKRVTRRFGWDDESGLMAMHQYAAGVSSHYRWQRFDAFTIEDNEPEWRVVEHWLKDGKRCLEHTELTYDLAQRTLTTVETGGETTFRRWNEQQQIIEYTNALNETWWFEWDTSRLLTKAIAPDGSEWGYTYDERGNLTQSTDPEQQSTCYDWDKDFAFPTAQTLPNGAAWHWEYNEHGDIRRVIDPLGHITRLAWDDQGLCLGQVDAKGNETHYRYNARGQLIEQRDCSGYPTTLTYDDWGQLRSLTNAQNETTTYTFSEAGLLLTERLPDGTENRYDYDATGQLVGITDAGERHILLRRNRRGQVIARRDPAGHWLHFHYDTFGRMQALENEQGEQYRFEYDALHRLTDEHDLIGQQKHYQYDVMGNVTQIKTTPGPCVDTPIPLSPQVTTFGYDKVGRLLFRENADYRTEYLYQPLSVTLRRVPMAVWHEAERTGTTARVEYQDALTFTYDKVGQLVREASARGDYQHHYDVLGNITRTELPHQRAFEYLYYGSGHLQQTQWRDNEQLTVLAEYQRDRLHRETLRTSGALDNETGYDCRGRITHQVARQMNTSQFVTPVIDRRYRWDKRNQLIERSVSYGQTGEVFTAGHWYYHSYQYDPLGQLTAHLGSVQTEHFLYDAAANLLTRPHTEAPHNQVQGSDKFDYRYDGFGRMVSRYEKGSSSGQRYHYDSDHRIIAVDIDQRLLGYQRGEYRYDILGRRIENGYGKPVRLPIQ
;
A
#
# COMPACT_ATOMS: atom_id res chain seq x y z
N MET A 1 23.04 4.08 12.96
CA MET A 1 24.40 4.65 13.08
C MET A 1 25.14 4.43 11.77
N SER A 2 25.79 5.46 11.24
CA SER A 2 26.50 5.46 9.94
C SER A 2 27.81 4.66 9.93
N GLY A 3 28.17 4.02 11.05
CA GLY A 3 29.48 3.36 11.21
C GLY A 3 30.66 4.34 11.28
N ARG A 4 30.39 5.65 11.15
CA ARG A 4 31.37 6.73 11.24
C ARG A 4 31.85 6.87 12.68
N ARG A 5 33.16 7.11 12.86
CA ARG A 5 33.70 7.52 14.15
C ARG A 5 33.25 8.93 14.49
N LEU A 6 32.68 9.10 15.68
CA LEU A 6 32.28 10.40 16.19
C LEU A 6 33.33 10.90 17.18
N ALA A 7 33.92 12.07 16.89
CA ALA A 7 34.83 12.73 17.80
C ALA A 7 34.04 13.44 18.91
N LEU A 8 33.62 12.67 19.93
CA LEU A 8 32.82 13.20 21.05
C LEU A 8 33.61 14.19 21.93
N GLY A 9 34.94 14.23 21.81
CA GLY A 9 35.79 15.09 22.64
C GLY A 9 35.90 14.61 24.09
N LYS A 10 36.37 15.50 24.98
CA LYS A 10 36.51 15.21 26.42
C LYS A 10 35.32 15.77 27.19
N ILE A 11 34.55 14.90 27.83
CA ILE A 11 33.44 15.28 28.71
C ILE A 11 33.94 15.19 30.16
N ALA A 12 33.90 16.28 30.93
CA ALA A 12 34.33 16.24 32.33
C ALA A 12 33.29 15.52 33.22
N LEU A 13 33.69 15.12 34.43
CA LEU A 13 32.76 14.52 35.39
C LEU A 13 31.62 15.50 35.74
N GLY A 14 30.38 15.03 35.69
CA GLY A 14 29.19 15.83 35.94
C GLY A 14 28.75 16.72 34.77
N GLN A 15 29.40 16.63 33.60
CA GLN A 15 29.03 17.42 32.43
C GLN A 15 28.14 16.66 31.44
N LYS A 16 27.41 17.44 30.64
CA LYS A 16 26.65 16.98 29.48
C LYS A 16 27.04 17.76 28.23
N VAL A 17 26.98 17.12 27.07
CA VAL A 17 27.23 17.72 25.76
C VAL A 17 26.17 17.22 24.79
N PHE A 18 25.55 18.14 24.05
CA PHE A 18 24.59 17.83 22.99
C PHE A 18 25.31 17.89 21.62
N TYR A 19 25.10 16.87 20.79
CA TYR A 19 25.65 16.78 19.44
C TYR A 19 24.54 17.05 18.43
N GLN A 20 24.44 18.29 17.97
CA GLN A 20 23.34 18.77 17.11
C GLN A 20 23.23 18.01 15.80
N ASP A 21 24.36 17.63 15.20
CA ASP A 21 24.43 16.88 13.95
C ASP A 21 23.99 15.42 14.08
N GLU A 22 24.08 14.86 15.28
CA GLU A 22 23.79 13.45 15.57
C GLU A 22 22.49 13.24 16.36
N GLY A 23 21.87 14.32 16.86
CA GLY A 23 20.60 14.27 17.56
C GLY A 23 20.64 13.49 18.88
N PHE A 24 21.75 13.54 19.62
CA PHE A 24 21.83 12.93 20.95
C PHE A 24 22.63 13.75 21.96
N THR A 25 22.36 13.53 23.24
CA THR A 25 23.09 14.11 24.37
C THR A 25 23.93 13.03 25.05
N VAL A 26 25.19 13.36 25.40
CA VAL A 26 26.03 12.49 26.23
C VAL A 26 26.26 13.16 27.58
N TYR A 27 25.94 12.43 28.64
CA TYR A 27 26.16 12.82 30.02
C TYR A 27 27.26 11.94 30.62
N ARG A 28 28.23 12.54 31.31
CA ARG A 28 29.22 11.80 32.11
C ARG A 28 28.91 12.05 33.59
N THR A 29 28.47 11.02 34.30
CA THR A 29 28.13 11.13 35.72
C THR A 29 29.37 11.33 36.60
N THR A 30 29.17 11.76 37.84
CA THR A 30 30.25 11.89 38.83
C THR A 30 30.91 10.56 39.19
N ASN A 31 30.19 9.45 39.01
CA ASN A 31 30.68 8.08 39.17
C ASN A 31 31.30 7.50 37.89
N ASN A 32 31.57 8.35 36.89
CA ASN A 32 32.22 7.98 35.63
C ASN A 32 31.42 6.96 34.77
N LEU A 33 30.10 6.96 34.89
CA LEU A 33 29.19 6.33 33.92
C LEU A 33 28.85 7.32 32.79
N PHE A 34 28.62 6.80 31.59
CA PHE A 34 28.21 7.59 30.43
C PHE A 34 26.79 7.25 30.05
N LEU A 35 25.91 8.25 29.94
CA LEU A 35 24.55 8.09 29.45
C LEU A 35 24.45 8.78 28.08
N VAL A 36 24.00 8.05 27.08
CA VAL A 36 23.70 8.56 25.75
C VAL A 36 22.18 8.59 25.61
N GLU A 37 21.60 9.77 25.43
CA GLU A 37 20.16 10.02 25.32
C GLU A 37 19.85 10.51 23.91
N SER A 38 18.94 9.84 23.20
CA SER A 38 18.48 10.27 21.88
C SER A 38 17.63 11.54 21.97
N ALA A 39 17.39 12.20 20.84
CA ALA A 39 16.50 13.36 20.79
C ALA A 39 15.06 13.03 21.23
N GLU A 40 14.66 11.76 21.12
CA GLU A 40 13.37 11.22 21.54
C GLU A 40 13.36 10.76 23.01
N GLY A 41 14.48 10.82 23.73
CA GLY A 41 14.57 10.50 25.16
C GLY A 41 14.84 9.02 25.49
N ASP A 42 15.09 8.16 24.50
CA ASP A 42 15.61 6.82 24.76
C ASP A 42 17.06 6.90 25.20
N TYR A 43 17.49 6.07 26.13
CA TYR A 43 18.83 6.17 26.68
C TYR A 43 19.58 4.85 26.83
N GLN A 44 20.89 4.96 26.71
CA GLN A 44 21.84 3.88 26.90
C GLN A 44 22.86 4.27 27.95
N LEU A 45 23.05 3.41 28.94
CA LEU A 45 24.00 3.60 30.01
C LEU A 45 25.23 2.73 29.77
N PHE A 46 26.39 3.34 29.82
CA PHE A 46 27.69 2.72 29.61
C PHE A 46 28.59 2.89 30.83
N GLU A 47 29.39 1.86 31.11
CA GLU A 47 30.42 1.89 32.13
C GLU A 47 31.81 1.62 31.53
N ALA A 48 32.85 1.97 32.28
CA ALA A 48 34.22 1.61 31.92
C ALA A 48 34.36 0.09 31.82
N ASN A 49 34.94 -0.40 30.72
CA ASN A 49 35.18 -1.82 30.54
C ASN A 49 36.40 -2.26 31.37
N PRO A 50 36.24 -3.14 32.38
CA PRO A 50 37.35 -3.56 33.24
C PRO A 50 38.38 -4.44 32.51
N HIS A 51 38.03 -5.04 31.37
CA HIS A 51 38.91 -5.91 30.59
C HIS A 51 39.54 -5.23 29.38
N LYS A 52 39.03 -4.06 28.97
CA LYS A 52 39.51 -3.31 27.81
C LYS A 52 39.65 -1.83 28.16
N ILE A 53 40.88 -1.45 28.53
CA ILE A 53 41.26 -0.07 28.90
C ILE A 53 40.82 0.90 27.79
N ASN A 54 40.31 2.08 28.19
CA ASN A 54 39.80 3.13 27.29
C ASN A 54 38.59 2.74 26.44
N THR A 55 37.88 1.66 26.79
CA THR A 55 36.59 1.34 26.17
C THR A 55 35.47 1.37 27.18
N LEU A 56 34.26 1.62 26.70
CA LEU A 56 33.04 1.53 27.48
C LEU A 56 32.26 0.28 27.05
N ARG A 57 31.52 -0.34 27.98
CA ARG A 57 30.56 -1.40 27.67
C ARG A 57 29.15 -0.96 28.05
N LEU A 58 28.18 -1.40 27.26
CA LEU A 58 26.75 -1.10 27.46
C LEU A 58 26.25 -1.90 28.66
N MET A 59 25.66 -1.23 29.65
CA MET A 59 25.10 -1.87 30.84
C MET A 59 23.58 -2.02 30.74
N LYS A 60 22.93 -0.97 30.24
CA LYS A 60 21.46 -0.85 30.21
C LYS A 60 21.05 -0.05 28.97
N SER A 61 19.96 -0.47 28.35
CA SER A 61 19.19 0.34 27.39
C SER A 61 17.78 0.49 27.94
N ALA A 62 17.21 1.68 27.88
CA ALA A 62 15.83 1.89 28.31
C ALA A 62 15.16 3.02 27.54
N ASP A 63 13.83 2.94 27.50
CA ASP A 63 12.99 4.04 27.03
C ASP A 63 12.69 5.03 28.16
N ARG A 64 11.89 6.07 27.83
CA ARG A 64 11.43 7.10 28.77
C ARG A 64 10.55 6.60 29.91
N HIS A 65 9.93 5.43 29.74
CA HIS A 65 9.15 4.74 30.77
C HIS A 65 10.01 3.86 31.66
N ASN A 66 11.33 3.85 31.43
CA ASN A 66 12.31 3.00 32.08
C ASN A 66 12.13 1.50 31.80
N ASN A 67 11.39 1.12 30.76
CA ASN A 67 11.37 -0.25 30.29
C ASN A 67 12.79 -0.60 29.82
N ALA A 68 13.44 -1.53 30.51
CA ALA A 68 14.87 -1.71 30.39
C ALA A 68 15.26 -3.08 29.83
N LEU A 69 16.31 -3.08 29.02
CA LEU A 69 17.14 -4.25 28.77
C LEU A 69 18.47 -4.09 29.50
N HIS A 70 18.84 -5.11 30.26
CA HIS A 70 20.10 -5.20 31.00
C HIS A 70 21.06 -6.14 30.30
N TYR A 71 22.33 -5.78 30.31
CA TYR A 71 23.40 -6.48 29.62
C TYR A 71 24.37 -7.04 30.67
N ARG A 72 24.32 -8.36 30.90
CA ARG A 72 25.17 -9.02 31.88
C ARG A 72 26.38 -9.64 31.23
N TYR A 73 27.54 -9.30 31.78
CA TYR A 73 28.83 -9.80 31.32
C TYR A 73 29.40 -10.85 32.28
N ALA A 74 30.14 -11.82 31.73
CA ALA A 74 30.93 -12.77 32.49
C ALA A 74 32.21 -12.12 33.06
N ASN A 75 32.93 -12.86 33.92
CA ASN A 75 34.15 -12.40 34.60
C ASN A 75 35.33 -12.13 33.66
N ASP A 76 35.28 -12.62 32.43
CA ASP A 76 36.24 -12.38 31.35
C ASP A 76 35.84 -11.18 30.46
N GLY A 77 34.65 -10.62 30.67
CA GLY A 77 34.13 -9.45 29.94
C GLY A 77 33.23 -9.76 28.76
N GLU A 78 32.84 -11.02 28.51
CA GLU A 78 31.92 -11.40 27.44
C GLU A 78 30.45 -11.17 27.82
N LEU A 79 29.61 -10.73 26.87
CA LEU A 79 28.17 -10.55 27.10
C LEU A 79 27.47 -11.91 27.08
N VAL A 80 26.97 -12.37 28.22
CA VAL A 80 26.37 -13.72 28.33
C VAL A 80 24.85 -13.72 28.45
N GLN A 81 24.25 -12.58 28.79
CA GLN A 81 22.80 -12.49 28.95
C GLN A 81 22.28 -11.09 28.67
N ILE A 82 21.13 -11.03 27.99
CA ILE A 82 20.32 -9.83 27.82
C ILE A 82 18.95 -10.14 28.41
N HIS A 83 18.49 -9.33 29.35
CA HIS A 83 17.19 -9.56 29.96
C HIS A 83 16.44 -8.27 30.29
N ASP A 84 15.11 -8.34 30.31
CA ASP A 84 14.30 -7.27 30.90
C ASP A 84 14.24 -7.38 32.43
N ASP A 85 13.65 -6.37 33.09
CA ASP A 85 13.53 -6.34 34.56
C ASP A 85 12.76 -7.53 35.14
N ALA A 86 11.82 -8.09 34.37
CA ALA A 86 10.94 -9.18 34.79
C ALA A 86 11.40 -10.56 34.29
N TYR A 87 12.53 -10.64 33.57
CA TYR A 87 13.00 -11.84 32.86
C TYR A 87 11.95 -12.47 31.91
N LEU A 88 11.01 -11.67 31.41
CA LEU A 88 10.02 -12.12 30.40
C LEU A 88 10.65 -12.24 29.01
N THR A 89 11.68 -11.43 28.80
CA THR A 89 12.73 -11.55 27.79
C THR A 89 14.00 -11.96 28.53
N ASP A 90 14.44 -13.22 28.37
CA ASP A 90 15.73 -13.71 28.86
C ASP A 90 16.46 -14.38 27.71
N ILE A 91 17.46 -13.68 27.16
CA ILE A 91 18.28 -14.13 26.04
C ILE A 91 19.66 -14.48 26.57
N ARG A 92 20.14 -15.68 26.24
CA ARG A 92 21.47 -16.16 26.64
C ARG A 92 22.34 -16.38 25.42
N LEU A 93 23.60 -15.99 25.59
CA LEU A 93 24.63 -16.05 24.57
C LEU A 93 25.65 -17.10 25.00
N HIS A 94 25.84 -18.12 24.17
CA HIS A 94 26.68 -19.27 24.46
C HIS A 94 27.92 -19.24 23.58
N TYR A 95 29.09 -19.13 24.20
CA TYR A 95 30.39 -19.03 23.52
C TYR A 95 31.16 -20.34 23.62
N ASP A 96 32.03 -20.58 22.64
CA ASP A 96 33.02 -21.65 22.70
C ASP A 96 34.09 -21.34 23.77
N GLU A 97 34.33 -22.26 24.68
CA GLU A 97 35.26 -22.05 25.81
C GLU A 97 36.71 -21.80 25.39
N ILE A 98 37.12 -22.25 24.19
CA ILE A 98 38.50 -22.15 23.71
C ILE A 98 38.64 -20.96 22.77
N THR A 99 37.73 -20.82 21.81
CA THR A 99 37.84 -19.82 20.74
C THR A 99 37.16 -18.50 21.06
N GLN A 100 36.34 -18.44 22.13
CA GLN A 100 35.60 -17.24 22.54
C GLN A 100 34.67 -16.71 21.44
N ARG A 101 34.14 -17.61 20.60
CA ARG A 101 33.20 -17.29 19.53
C ARG A 101 31.79 -17.69 19.93
N LEU A 102 30.83 -16.82 19.66
CA LEU A 102 29.41 -17.05 19.93
C LEU A 102 28.88 -18.22 19.11
N GLN A 103 28.59 -19.36 19.72
CA GLN A 103 28.09 -20.56 19.02
C GLN A 103 26.58 -20.54 18.85
N SER A 104 25.84 -20.05 19.85
CA SER A 104 24.38 -20.00 19.79
C SER A 104 23.78 -18.92 20.68
N VAL A 105 22.55 -18.52 20.34
CA VAL A 105 21.73 -17.65 21.17
C VAL A 105 20.43 -18.38 21.47
N THR A 106 20.06 -18.42 22.74
CA THR A 106 18.85 -19.10 23.21
C THR A 106 17.96 -18.13 23.98
N ARG A 107 16.67 -18.41 23.98
CA ARG A 107 15.70 -17.74 24.85
C ARG A 107 15.31 -18.69 25.95
N HIS A 108 15.26 -18.18 27.17
CA HIS A 108 14.81 -18.91 28.34
C HIS A 108 13.41 -18.46 28.76
N GLN A 109 12.64 -19.44 29.24
CA GLN A 109 11.36 -19.21 29.88
C GLN A 109 11.15 -20.21 31.00
N GLY A 110 11.27 -19.75 32.26
CA GLY A 110 11.27 -20.64 33.40
C GLY A 110 12.44 -21.63 33.34
N GLN A 111 12.12 -22.93 33.21
CA GLN A 111 13.11 -24.01 33.04
C GLN A 111 13.32 -24.42 31.57
N GLU A 112 12.51 -23.89 30.65
CA GLU A 112 12.62 -24.21 29.24
C GLU A 112 13.63 -23.29 28.54
N GLU A 113 14.31 -23.84 27.55
CA GLU A 113 15.29 -23.16 26.72
C GLU A 113 15.01 -23.47 25.25
N LYS A 114 15.00 -22.43 24.42
CA LYS A 114 14.78 -22.54 22.98
C LYS A 114 15.90 -21.85 22.22
N THR A 115 16.61 -22.60 21.39
CA THR A 115 17.63 -22.03 20.49
C THR A 115 16.97 -21.16 19.42
N LEU A 116 17.40 -19.90 19.32
CA LEU A 116 16.93 -18.95 18.32
C LEU A 116 17.81 -18.99 17.07
N VAL A 117 19.12 -19.06 17.27
CA VAL A 117 20.11 -19.02 16.19
C VAL A 117 21.41 -19.70 16.61
N THR A 118 22.09 -20.33 15.66
CA THR A 118 23.44 -20.89 15.84
C THR A 118 24.39 -20.38 14.76
N TYR A 119 25.66 -20.25 15.11
CA TYR A 119 26.72 -19.73 14.26
C TYR A 119 27.79 -20.79 14.04
N THR A 120 28.41 -20.78 12.86
CA THR A 120 29.52 -21.68 12.51
C THR A 120 30.68 -20.86 11.98
N TYR A 121 31.90 -21.26 12.36
CA TYR A 121 33.13 -20.55 12.04
C TYR A 121 34.10 -21.43 11.23
N ASP A 122 34.97 -20.81 10.44
CA ASP A 122 36.08 -21.50 9.78
C ASP A 122 37.28 -21.74 10.73
N ALA A 123 38.36 -22.35 10.23
CA ALA A 123 39.57 -22.61 11.01
C ALA A 123 40.26 -21.33 11.52
N GLN A 124 40.04 -20.20 10.85
CA GLN A 124 40.51 -18.86 11.24
C GLN A 124 39.51 -18.13 12.16
N GLN A 125 38.47 -18.81 12.65
CA GLN A 125 37.43 -18.28 13.53
C GLN A 125 36.55 -17.19 12.89
N ARG A 126 36.49 -17.11 11.56
CA ARG A 126 35.62 -16.17 10.83
C ARG A 126 34.25 -16.80 10.63
N LEU A 127 33.18 -16.01 10.76
CA LEU A 127 31.81 -16.51 10.65
C LEU A 127 31.56 -17.01 9.23
N VAL A 128 31.03 -18.21 9.03
CA VAL A 128 30.75 -18.78 7.70
C VAL A 128 29.30 -19.20 7.50
N GLN A 129 28.54 -19.43 8.58
CA GLN A 129 27.15 -19.87 8.50
C GLN A 129 26.32 -19.37 9.69
N VAL A 130 25.08 -19.00 9.41
CA VAL A 130 24.04 -18.70 10.41
C VAL A 130 22.84 -19.61 10.16
N THR A 131 22.34 -20.25 11.22
CA THR A 131 21.23 -21.20 11.15
C THR A 131 20.15 -20.78 12.15
N ASN A 132 18.88 -20.73 11.74
CA ASN A 132 17.78 -20.32 12.62
C ASN A 132 17.22 -21.49 13.47
N ALA A 133 16.19 -21.19 14.26
CA ALA A 133 15.48 -22.16 15.12
C ALA A 133 14.86 -23.35 14.36
N ASP A 134 14.47 -23.18 13.09
CA ASP A 134 14.00 -24.28 12.21
C ASP A 134 15.15 -25.13 11.65
N LYS A 135 16.40 -24.90 12.12
CA LYS A 135 17.63 -25.54 11.61
C LYS A 135 17.91 -25.25 10.14
N ARG A 136 17.37 -24.16 9.60
CA ARG A 136 17.59 -23.71 8.23
C ARG A 136 18.74 -22.72 8.19
N VAL A 137 19.65 -22.90 7.23
CA VAL A 137 20.75 -21.95 6.99
C VAL A 137 20.17 -20.68 6.40
N THR A 138 20.25 -19.57 7.14
CA THR A 138 19.70 -18.28 6.72
C THR A 138 20.72 -17.45 5.97
N ARG A 139 22.01 -17.60 6.30
CA ARG A 139 23.09 -16.85 5.66
C ARG A 139 24.41 -17.62 5.68
N ARG A 140 25.21 -17.43 4.63
CA ARG A 140 26.60 -17.89 4.53
C ARG A 140 27.52 -16.71 4.25
N PHE A 141 28.77 -16.83 4.64
CA PHE A 141 29.77 -15.76 4.51
C PHE A 141 31.08 -16.33 3.98
N GLY A 142 31.81 -15.49 3.25
CA GLY A 142 33.15 -15.78 2.75
C GLY A 142 34.01 -14.54 2.89
N TRP A 143 35.30 -14.78 3.09
CA TRP A 143 36.27 -13.77 3.50
C TRP A 143 37.44 -13.76 2.54
N ASP A 144 38.00 -12.58 2.33
CA ASP A 144 39.25 -12.42 1.62
C ASP A 144 40.40 -12.70 2.58
N ASP A 145 41.30 -13.60 2.21
CA ASP A 145 42.38 -14.05 3.09
C ASP A 145 43.50 -13.02 3.24
N GLU A 146 43.67 -12.11 2.27
CA GLU A 146 44.70 -11.07 2.31
C GLU A 146 44.28 -9.90 3.21
N SER A 147 43.09 -9.35 3.01
CA SER A 147 42.55 -8.22 3.79
C SER A 147 41.86 -8.64 5.09
N GLY A 148 41.40 -9.89 5.21
CA GLY A 148 40.55 -10.36 6.30
C GLY A 148 39.13 -9.81 6.26
N LEU A 149 38.75 -9.07 5.21
CA LEU A 149 37.44 -8.46 5.05
C LEU A 149 36.44 -9.44 4.42
N MET A 150 35.14 -9.21 4.64
CA MET A 150 34.10 -10.05 4.05
C MET A 150 34.08 -9.86 2.53
N ALA A 151 34.41 -10.93 1.80
CA ALA A 151 34.42 -10.96 0.34
C ALA A 151 33.05 -11.30 -0.25
N MET A 152 32.19 -12.00 0.51
CA MET A 152 30.84 -12.33 0.08
C MET A 152 29.90 -12.67 1.24
N HIS A 153 28.60 -12.54 0.99
CA HIS A 153 27.58 -13.23 1.77
C HIS A 153 26.49 -13.83 0.85
N GLN A 154 25.87 -14.93 1.27
CA GLN A 154 24.82 -15.64 0.51
C GLN A 154 23.56 -15.81 1.36
N TYR A 155 22.40 -15.49 0.80
CA TYR A 155 21.09 -15.69 1.42
C TYR A 155 20.66 -17.15 1.40
N ALA A 156 19.71 -17.55 2.25
CA ALA A 156 19.15 -18.90 2.30
C ALA A 156 18.74 -19.46 0.92
N ALA A 157 18.11 -18.60 0.11
CA ALA A 157 17.65 -18.93 -1.23
C ALA A 157 18.78 -19.13 -2.27
N GLY A 158 20.01 -18.71 -1.94
CA GLY A 158 21.23 -18.99 -2.70
C GLY A 158 21.78 -17.82 -3.53
N VAL A 159 21.09 -16.67 -3.59
CA VAL A 159 21.70 -15.43 -4.14
C VAL A 159 22.85 -14.99 -3.24
N SER A 160 23.97 -14.63 -3.86
CA SER A 160 25.17 -14.18 -3.15
C SER A 160 25.61 -12.79 -3.62
N SER A 161 25.87 -11.89 -2.69
CA SER A 161 26.53 -10.61 -2.92
C SER A 161 28.02 -10.78 -2.63
N HIS A 162 28.85 -10.16 -3.45
CA HIS A 162 30.31 -10.25 -3.41
C HIS A 162 30.91 -8.85 -3.48
N TYR A 163 32.10 -8.70 -2.91
CA TYR A 163 32.78 -7.43 -2.75
C TYR A 163 34.27 -7.59 -3.06
N ARG A 164 34.82 -6.64 -3.81
CA ARG A 164 36.26 -6.43 -3.89
C ARG A 164 36.63 -5.18 -3.12
N TRP A 165 37.56 -5.34 -2.19
CA TRP A 165 38.09 -4.27 -1.37
C TRP A 165 39.39 -3.74 -1.97
N GLN A 166 39.62 -2.44 -1.83
CA GLN A 166 40.89 -1.80 -2.15
C GLN A 166 41.33 -0.95 -0.96
N ARG A 167 42.63 -1.00 -0.69
CA ARG A 167 43.30 -0.20 0.33
C ARG A 167 43.72 1.16 -0.24
N PHE A 168 43.44 2.22 0.50
CA PHE A 168 43.78 3.61 0.19
C PHE A 168 44.68 4.17 1.28
N ASP A 169 45.97 4.30 0.98
CA ASP A 169 47.00 4.75 1.92
C ASP A 169 47.09 6.29 2.07
N ALA A 170 46.40 7.05 1.21
CA ALA A 170 46.69 8.46 0.95
C ALA A 170 45.69 9.48 1.53
N PHE A 171 44.76 9.07 2.40
CA PHE A 171 43.73 9.99 2.93
C PHE A 171 43.37 9.66 4.39
N THR A 172 44.33 9.84 5.29
CA THR A 172 44.14 9.54 6.71
C THR A 172 43.39 10.69 7.37
N ILE A 173 42.09 10.52 7.61
CA ILE A 173 41.37 11.33 8.58
C ILE A 173 41.70 10.72 9.96
N GLU A 174 42.48 11.49 10.71
CA GLU A 174 42.74 11.39 12.15
C GLU A 174 43.63 10.29 12.76
N ASP A 175 44.01 9.19 12.11
CA ASP A 175 44.85 8.17 12.81
C ASP A 175 45.96 7.46 12.00
N ASN A 176 46.35 7.98 10.83
CA ASN A 176 47.42 7.38 10.00
C ASN A 176 47.19 5.92 9.55
N GLU A 177 45.96 5.41 9.69
CA GLU A 177 45.57 4.05 9.28
C GLU A 177 45.04 4.03 7.84
N PRO A 178 45.39 3.01 7.04
CA PRO A 178 44.90 2.87 5.67
C PRO A 178 43.39 2.62 5.62
N GLU A 179 42.69 3.30 4.71
CA GLU A 179 41.24 3.16 4.54
C GLU A 179 40.94 2.03 3.52
N TRP A 180 40.02 1.13 3.85
CA TRP A 180 39.53 0.11 2.92
C TRP A 180 38.16 0.50 2.38
N ARG A 181 38.00 0.50 1.06
CA ARG A 181 36.70 0.74 0.41
C ARG A 181 36.34 -0.38 -0.55
N VAL A 182 35.05 -0.66 -0.67
CA VAL A 182 34.52 -1.53 -1.73
C VAL A 182 34.63 -0.79 -3.05
N VAL A 183 35.37 -1.36 -3.99
CA VAL A 183 35.59 -0.84 -5.35
C VAL A 183 34.88 -1.65 -6.43
N GLU A 184 34.31 -2.79 -6.05
CA GLU A 184 33.50 -3.64 -6.91
C GLU A 184 32.48 -4.39 -6.07
N HIS A 185 31.25 -4.46 -6.55
CA HIS A 185 30.19 -5.26 -5.97
C HIS A 185 29.46 -6.02 -7.07
N TRP A 186 29.20 -7.31 -6.88
CA TRP A 186 28.35 -8.05 -7.82
C TRP A 186 27.45 -9.05 -7.11
N LEU A 187 26.28 -9.25 -7.70
CA LEU A 187 25.27 -10.18 -7.25
C LEU A 187 25.23 -11.41 -8.18
N LYS A 188 25.25 -12.61 -7.60
CA LYS A 188 25.19 -13.88 -8.34
C LYS A 188 23.97 -14.71 -7.97
N ASP A 189 23.34 -15.30 -8.98
CA ASP A 189 22.50 -16.49 -8.86
C ASP A 189 23.29 -17.70 -9.39
N GLY A 190 23.88 -18.47 -8.49
CA GLY A 190 24.77 -19.58 -8.84
C GLY A 190 25.98 -19.07 -9.64
N LYS A 191 26.08 -19.46 -10.91
CA LYS A 191 27.16 -19.00 -11.81
C LYS A 191 26.80 -17.73 -12.59
N ARG A 192 25.53 -17.33 -12.64
CA ARG A 192 25.07 -16.17 -13.39
C ARG A 192 25.30 -14.90 -12.56
N CYS A 193 26.05 -13.96 -13.11
CA CYS A 193 26.09 -12.59 -12.58
C CYS A 193 24.78 -11.89 -12.95
N LEU A 194 24.06 -11.37 -11.95
CA LEU A 194 22.83 -10.62 -12.14
C LEU A 194 23.14 -9.14 -12.27
N GLU A 195 23.80 -8.59 -11.27
CA GLU A 195 24.18 -7.18 -11.19
C GLU A 195 25.67 -7.08 -10.86
N HIS A 196 26.31 -6.04 -11.33
CA HIS A 196 27.70 -5.69 -11.15
C HIS A 196 27.82 -4.18 -11.14
N THR A 197 28.53 -3.66 -10.15
CA THR A 197 28.79 -2.24 -9.95
C THR A 197 30.27 -2.05 -9.66
N GLU A 198 30.92 -1.22 -10.45
CA GLU A 198 32.29 -0.75 -10.23
C GLU A 198 32.25 0.62 -9.56
N LEU A 199 33.09 0.82 -8.54
CA LEU A 199 33.14 2.07 -7.77
C LEU A 199 34.55 2.67 -7.89
N THR A 200 34.64 3.80 -8.59
CA THR A 200 35.89 4.54 -8.78
C THR A 200 35.91 5.76 -7.87
N TYR A 201 36.76 5.73 -6.84
CA TYR A 201 36.94 6.84 -5.92
C TYR A 201 38.12 7.70 -6.35
N ASP A 202 37.94 9.02 -6.33
CA ASP A 202 39.04 9.99 -6.26
C ASP A 202 38.91 10.71 -4.91
N LEU A 203 39.65 10.22 -3.92
CA LEU A 203 39.59 10.76 -2.56
C LEU A 203 40.16 12.19 -2.45
N ALA A 204 41.12 12.54 -3.33
CA ALA A 204 41.69 13.88 -3.35
C ALA A 204 40.67 14.91 -3.87
N GLN A 205 39.87 14.52 -4.87
CA GLN A 205 38.77 15.35 -5.39
C GLN A 205 37.44 15.14 -4.65
N ARG A 206 37.38 14.16 -3.73
CA ARG A 206 36.18 13.77 -2.96
C ARG A 206 35.02 13.38 -3.87
N THR A 207 35.30 12.55 -4.86
CA THR A 207 34.31 12.07 -5.83
C THR A 207 34.23 10.55 -5.88
N LEU A 208 33.05 10.08 -6.28
CA LEU A 208 32.75 8.68 -6.58
C LEU A 208 32.00 8.61 -7.90
N THR A 209 32.56 7.88 -8.84
CA THR A 209 31.84 7.45 -10.05
C THR A 209 31.49 5.97 -9.90
N THR A 210 30.22 5.63 -10.08
CA THR A 210 29.78 4.23 -10.12
C THR A 210 29.38 3.85 -11.53
N VAL A 211 29.81 2.69 -12.01
CA VAL A 211 29.35 2.12 -13.29
C VAL A 211 28.59 0.84 -12.99
N GLU A 212 27.32 0.80 -13.35
CA GLU A 212 26.44 -0.34 -13.12
C GLU A 212 26.40 -1.28 -14.34
N THR A 213 25.69 -2.40 -14.19
CA THR A 213 25.47 -3.36 -15.27
C THR A 213 24.78 -2.66 -16.44
N GLY A 214 25.27 -2.85 -17.65
CA GLY A 214 24.78 -2.10 -18.83
C GLY A 214 25.54 -0.81 -19.12
N GLY A 215 26.42 -0.35 -18.22
CA GLY A 215 27.29 0.80 -18.45
C GLY A 215 26.75 2.14 -17.91
N GLU A 216 25.58 2.11 -17.27
CA GLU A 216 24.98 3.28 -16.65
C GLU A 216 25.87 3.85 -15.55
N THR A 217 26.03 5.17 -15.52
CA THR A 217 27.01 5.82 -14.65
C THR A 217 26.34 6.81 -13.70
N THR A 218 26.63 6.75 -12.40
CA THR A 218 26.27 7.81 -11.45
C THR A 218 27.51 8.47 -10.89
N PHE A 219 27.39 9.75 -10.52
CA PHE A 219 28.46 10.54 -9.96
C PHE A 219 28.02 11.19 -8.64
N ARG A 220 28.92 11.23 -7.66
CA ARG A 220 28.72 11.89 -6.37
C ARG A 220 29.98 12.69 -6.02
N ARG A 221 29.80 13.90 -5.47
CA ARG A 221 30.86 14.68 -4.81
C ARG A 221 30.46 14.96 -3.37
N TRP A 222 31.43 14.93 -2.45
CA TRP A 222 31.21 15.30 -1.05
C TRP A 222 32.16 16.41 -0.56
N ASN A 223 31.74 17.11 0.48
CA ASN A 223 32.53 18.17 1.14
C ASN A 223 33.55 17.59 2.14
N GLU A 224 34.26 18.46 2.86
CA GLU A 224 35.30 18.06 3.84
C GLU A 224 34.74 17.19 4.98
N GLN A 225 33.45 17.39 5.28
CA GLN A 225 32.72 16.71 6.33
C GLN A 225 32.05 15.39 5.84
N GLN A 226 32.35 14.96 4.60
CA GLN A 226 31.82 13.76 3.95
C GLN A 226 30.30 13.81 3.66
N GLN A 227 29.74 15.01 3.47
CA GLN A 227 28.35 15.19 3.07
C GLN A 227 28.25 15.38 1.55
N ILE A 228 27.29 14.72 0.91
CA ILE A 228 27.07 14.82 -0.54
C ILE A 228 26.62 16.24 -0.89
N ILE A 229 27.30 16.89 -1.82
CA ILE A 229 26.99 18.25 -2.32
C ILE A 229 26.55 18.26 -3.78
N GLU A 230 26.83 17.18 -4.50
CA GLU A 230 26.53 17.01 -5.93
C GLU A 230 26.21 15.53 -6.17
N TYR A 231 25.11 15.26 -6.87
CA TYR A 231 24.73 13.93 -7.30
C TYR A 231 24.20 13.98 -8.73
N THR A 232 24.84 13.26 -9.64
CA THR A 232 24.38 13.09 -11.02
C THR A 232 23.92 11.65 -11.22
N ASN A 233 22.69 11.47 -11.69
CA ASN A 233 22.12 10.15 -11.95
C ASN A 233 22.52 9.60 -13.34
N ALA A 234 22.02 8.41 -13.69
CA ALA A 234 22.36 7.73 -14.95
C ALA A 234 21.90 8.46 -16.22
N LEU A 235 20.92 9.36 -16.12
CA LEU A 235 20.45 10.20 -17.24
C LEU A 235 21.16 11.56 -17.31
N ASN A 236 22.25 11.73 -16.56
CA ASN A 236 23.02 12.98 -16.47
C ASN A 236 22.22 14.16 -15.87
N GLU A 237 21.22 13.86 -15.03
CA GLU A 237 20.45 14.85 -14.29
C GLU A 237 21.13 15.09 -12.94
N THR A 238 21.42 16.35 -12.59
CA THR A 238 22.26 16.69 -11.43
C THR A 238 21.48 17.42 -10.33
N TRP A 239 21.59 16.89 -9.12
CA TRP A 239 21.14 17.49 -7.88
C TRP A 239 22.29 18.14 -7.12
N TRP A 240 22.03 19.28 -6.47
CA TRP A 240 22.97 19.96 -5.60
C TRP A 240 22.42 20.11 -4.18
N PHE A 241 23.31 20.08 -3.19
CA PHE A 241 22.94 20.16 -1.77
C PHE A 241 23.85 21.14 -1.04
N GLU A 242 23.24 22.00 -0.22
CA GLU A 242 23.95 22.91 0.67
C GLU A 242 23.72 22.49 2.12
N TRP A 243 24.79 22.57 2.92
CA TRP A 243 24.79 22.16 4.32
C TRP A 243 25.37 23.29 5.17
N ASP A 244 24.90 23.44 6.40
CA ASP A 244 25.49 24.36 7.36
C ASP A 244 26.69 23.74 8.10
N THR A 245 27.29 24.53 9.00
CA THR A 245 28.44 24.08 9.81
C THR A 245 28.09 23.00 10.84
N SER A 246 26.80 22.86 11.17
CA SER A 246 26.24 21.84 12.07
C SER A 246 25.78 20.58 11.32
N ARG A 247 26.19 20.43 10.05
CA ARG A 247 25.87 19.30 9.17
C ARG A 247 24.39 19.14 8.82
N LEU A 248 23.58 20.19 8.95
CA LEU A 248 22.16 20.17 8.61
C LEU A 248 21.96 20.65 7.17
N LEU A 249 21.08 19.98 6.42
CA LEU A 249 20.79 20.29 5.01
C LEU A 249 19.99 21.59 4.94
N THR A 250 20.52 22.66 4.36
CA THR A 250 19.84 23.97 4.26
C THR A 250 19.16 24.18 2.92
N LYS A 251 19.66 23.54 1.86
CA LYS A 251 19.11 23.66 0.51
C LYS A 251 19.29 22.39 -0.31
N ALA A 252 18.28 22.06 -1.12
CA ALA A 252 18.39 21.07 -2.20
C ALA A 252 17.97 21.73 -3.52
N ILE A 253 18.72 21.50 -4.58
CA ILE A 253 18.48 22.07 -5.92
C ILE A 253 18.37 20.92 -6.91
N ALA A 254 17.22 20.84 -7.58
CA ALA A 254 16.92 19.85 -8.59
C ALA A 254 17.58 20.15 -9.95
N PRO A 255 17.62 19.15 -10.86
CA PRO A 255 18.14 19.32 -12.21
C PRO A 255 17.44 20.41 -13.05
N ASP A 256 16.16 20.68 -12.77
CA ASP A 256 15.37 21.75 -13.42
C ASP A 256 15.58 23.14 -12.78
N GLY A 257 16.40 23.23 -11.73
CA GLY A 257 16.63 24.45 -10.95
C GLY A 257 15.56 24.72 -9.87
N SER A 258 14.64 23.78 -9.61
CA SER A 258 13.71 23.86 -8.49
C SER A 258 14.46 23.76 -7.16
N GLU A 259 14.11 24.60 -6.19
CA GLU A 259 14.87 24.74 -4.94
C GLU A 259 13.98 24.46 -3.71
N TRP A 260 14.46 23.59 -2.82
CA TRP A 260 13.89 23.39 -1.49
C TRP A 260 14.81 24.04 -0.46
N GLY A 261 14.22 24.78 0.49
CA GLY A 261 14.93 25.39 1.61
C GLY A 261 14.51 24.78 2.94
N TYR A 262 15.44 24.71 3.90
CA TYR A 262 15.21 24.14 5.22
C TYR A 262 15.84 25.01 6.30
N THR A 263 15.15 25.18 7.44
CA THR A 263 15.66 25.86 8.63
C THR A 263 15.48 24.99 9.86
N TYR A 264 16.34 25.20 10.86
CA TYR A 264 16.39 24.37 12.07
C TYR A 264 16.48 25.24 13.32
N ASP A 265 16.07 24.68 14.46
CA ASP A 265 16.33 25.28 15.78
C ASP A 265 17.76 24.98 16.30
N GLU A 266 18.10 25.50 17.48
CA GLU A 266 19.41 25.26 18.12
C GLU A 266 19.69 23.78 18.46
N ARG A 267 18.66 22.93 18.42
CA ARG A 267 18.74 21.49 18.66
C ARG A 267 18.77 20.68 17.36
N GLY A 268 18.70 21.34 16.21
CA GLY A 268 18.73 20.68 14.90
C GLY A 268 17.38 20.13 14.46
N ASN A 269 16.27 20.49 15.12
CA ASN A 269 14.93 20.13 14.69
C ASN A 269 14.49 21.03 13.53
N LEU A 270 13.91 20.44 12.47
CA LEU A 270 13.43 21.18 11.30
C LEU A 270 12.27 22.12 11.68
N THR A 271 12.44 23.43 11.58
CA THR A 271 11.41 24.44 11.92
C THR A 271 10.64 24.94 10.69
N GLN A 272 11.24 24.91 9.51
CA GLN A 272 10.57 25.28 8.27
C GLN A 272 11.13 24.48 7.10
N SER A 273 10.24 24.02 6.21
CA SER A 273 10.59 23.57 4.87
C SER A 273 9.85 24.44 3.85
N THR A 274 10.57 24.98 2.88
CA THR A 274 10.05 25.82 1.79
C THR A 274 10.23 25.11 0.48
N ASP A 275 9.15 24.98 -0.29
CA ASP A 275 9.15 24.31 -1.59
C ASP A 275 9.54 25.26 -2.76
N PRO A 276 9.75 24.71 -3.97
CA PRO A 276 10.06 25.49 -5.16
C PRO A 276 9.02 26.55 -5.57
N GLU A 277 7.77 26.43 -5.11
CA GLU A 277 6.69 27.42 -5.30
C GLU A 277 6.67 28.47 -4.18
N GLN A 278 7.70 28.50 -3.32
CA GLN A 278 7.85 29.40 -2.17
C GLN A 278 6.77 29.22 -1.10
N GLN A 279 6.14 28.04 -1.05
CA GLN A 279 5.20 27.68 -0.01
C GLN A 279 5.94 27.00 1.14
N SER A 280 5.57 27.31 2.39
CA SER A 280 6.27 26.80 3.57
C SER A 280 5.38 25.92 4.44
N THR A 281 5.97 24.82 4.93
CA THR A 281 5.46 24.05 6.07
C THR A 281 6.32 24.37 7.28
N CYS A 282 5.69 24.75 8.39
CA CYS A 282 6.38 25.13 9.63
C CYS A 282 6.12 24.12 10.74
N TYR A 283 7.09 23.97 11.65
CA TYR A 283 7.04 23.05 12.77
C TYR A 283 7.46 23.75 14.06
N ASP A 284 6.71 23.50 15.13
CA ASP A 284 7.09 23.85 16.50
C ASP A 284 7.46 22.58 17.25
N TRP A 285 8.44 22.65 18.15
CA TRP A 285 9.01 21.50 18.85
C TRP A 285 8.95 21.67 20.36
N ASP A 286 8.93 20.55 21.08
CA ASP A 286 9.09 20.51 22.52
C ASP A 286 10.48 21.04 22.93
N LYS A 287 10.54 21.66 24.12
CA LYS A 287 11.77 22.30 24.60
C LYS A 287 12.87 21.31 24.96
N ASP A 288 12.52 20.11 25.42
CA ASP A 288 13.44 19.11 25.97
C ASP A 288 13.62 17.90 25.05
N PHE A 289 12.70 17.66 24.12
CA PHE A 289 12.78 16.55 23.16
C PHE A 289 12.40 16.94 21.73
N ALA A 290 12.78 16.12 20.74
CA ALA A 290 12.39 16.31 19.34
C ALA A 290 10.94 15.86 19.08
N PHE A 291 9.99 16.35 19.88
CA PHE A 291 8.57 16.08 19.70
C PHE A 291 7.87 17.27 19.04
N PRO A 292 7.20 17.09 17.90
CA PRO A 292 6.51 18.19 17.25
C PRO A 292 5.29 18.60 18.08
N THR A 293 5.21 19.85 18.49
CA THR A 293 4.05 20.41 19.20
C THR A 293 3.05 21.06 18.24
N ALA A 294 3.51 21.48 17.06
CA ALA A 294 2.64 21.93 15.98
C ALA A 294 3.25 21.67 14.59
N GLN A 295 2.39 21.49 13.59
CA GLN A 295 2.74 21.48 12.17
C GLN A 295 1.74 22.33 11.41
N THR A 296 2.21 23.40 10.76
CA THR A 296 1.38 24.31 9.96
C THR A 296 1.69 24.16 8.48
N LEU A 297 0.70 23.77 7.69
CA LEU A 297 0.79 23.62 6.24
C LEU A 297 0.66 24.98 5.52
N PRO A 298 1.08 25.09 4.24
CA PRO A 298 0.99 26.34 3.48
C PRO A 298 -0.43 26.93 3.35
N ASN A 299 -1.46 26.09 3.43
CA ASN A 299 -2.86 26.52 3.38
C ASN A 299 -3.39 27.04 4.74
N GLY A 300 -2.55 27.10 5.79
CA GLY A 300 -2.90 27.53 7.14
C GLY A 300 -3.67 26.49 7.97
N ALA A 301 -3.71 25.24 7.53
CA ALA A 301 -4.12 24.10 8.36
C ALA A 301 -3.00 23.77 9.35
N ALA A 302 -3.35 23.58 10.62
CA ALA A 302 -2.37 23.34 11.68
C ALA A 302 -2.77 22.17 12.58
N TRP A 303 -1.92 21.16 12.67
CA TRP A 303 -2.02 20.08 13.66
C TRP A 303 -1.26 20.47 14.91
N HIS A 304 -1.78 20.11 16.08
CA HIS A 304 -1.09 20.30 17.36
C HIS A 304 -1.10 19.02 18.19
N TRP A 305 0.00 18.80 18.91
CA TRP A 305 0.17 17.66 19.81
C TRP A 305 0.53 18.15 21.20
N GLU A 306 -0.14 17.59 22.22
CA GLU A 306 0.22 17.79 23.61
C GLU A 306 0.71 16.47 24.19
N TYR A 307 1.85 16.50 24.88
CA TYR A 307 2.50 15.33 25.44
C TYR A 307 2.38 15.30 26.97
N ASN A 308 2.47 14.12 27.58
CA ASN A 308 2.64 13.97 29.03
C ASN A 308 4.12 14.17 29.44
N GLU A 309 4.45 14.01 30.72
CA GLU A 309 5.84 14.18 31.23
C GLU A 309 6.83 13.12 30.72
N HIS A 310 6.34 11.92 30.38
CA HIS A 310 7.13 10.87 29.71
C HIS A 310 7.16 11.05 28.20
N GLY A 311 6.54 12.11 27.69
CA GLY A 311 6.38 12.51 26.30
C GLY A 311 5.57 11.56 25.42
N ASP A 312 4.57 10.88 25.97
CA ASP A 312 3.51 10.23 25.18
C ASP A 312 2.45 11.24 24.77
N ILE A 313 1.87 11.07 23.59
CA ILE A 313 0.82 11.97 23.08
C ILE A 313 -0.41 11.83 23.95
N ARG A 314 -0.78 12.89 24.67
CA ARG A 314 -2.02 12.97 25.46
C ARG A 314 -3.17 13.55 24.64
N ARG A 315 -2.89 14.50 23.74
CA ARG A 315 -3.89 15.12 22.86
C ARG A 315 -3.36 15.31 21.45
N VAL A 316 -4.23 15.03 20.48
CA VAL A 316 -4.07 15.43 19.08
C VAL A 316 -5.19 16.42 18.77
N ILE A 317 -4.84 17.59 18.25
CA ILE A 317 -5.77 18.64 17.84
C ILE A 317 -5.63 18.83 16.34
N ASP A 318 -6.71 18.54 15.61
CA ASP A 318 -6.73 18.70 14.16
C ASP A 318 -6.86 20.19 13.75
N PRO A 319 -6.63 20.54 12.47
CA PRO A 319 -6.82 21.88 11.94
C PRO A 319 -8.21 22.51 12.09
N LEU A 320 -9.25 21.73 12.44
CA LEU A 320 -10.59 22.23 12.76
C LEU A 320 -10.80 22.43 14.27
N GLY A 321 -9.83 22.04 15.11
CA GLY A 321 -9.88 22.13 16.57
C GLY A 321 -10.50 20.91 17.25
N HIS A 322 -10.73 19.82 16.52
CA HIS A 322 -11.24 18.57 17.10
C HIS A 322 -10.13 17.88 17.89
N ILE A 323 -10.49 17.33 19.06
CA ILE A 323 -9.51 16.82 20.03
C ILE A 323 -9.70 15.32 20.21
N THR A 324 -8.66 14.55 19.89
CA THR A 324 -8.52 13.16 20.33
C THR A 324 -7.64 13.10 21.58
N ARG A 325 -8.04 12.34 22.60
CA ARG A 325 -7.29 12.14 23.85
C ARG A 325 -6.80 10.71 23.95
N LEU A 326 -5.59 10.51 24.44
CA LEU A 326 -5.05 9.18 24.73
C LEU A 326 -4.63 9.08 26.20
N ALA A 327 -4.77 7.89 26.76
CA ALA A 327 -4.34 7.54 28.10
C ALA A 327 -3.30 6.43 28.02
N TRP A 328 -2.25 6.53 28.83
CA TRP A 328 -1.10 5.63 28.84
C TRP A 328 -0.87 5.11 30.25
N ASP A 329 -0.30 3.92 30.38
CA ASP A 329 0.22 3.42 31.66
C ASP A 329 1.70 3.80 31.87
N ASP A 330 2.25 3.43 33.02
CA ASP A 330 3.64 3.68 33.41
C ASP A 330 4.66 2.87 32.58
N GLN A 331 4.22 2.04 31.65
CA GLN A 331 5.07 1.29 30.72
C GLN A 331 4.97 1.84 29.30
N GLY A 332 4.26 2.96 29.09
CA GLY A 332 4.06 3.55 27.77
C GLY A 332 3.08 2.79 26.88
N LEU A 333 2.21 1.96 27.45
CA LEU A 333 1.17 1.24 26.72
C LEU A 333 -0.13 2.06 26.74
N CYS A 334 -0.74 2.26 25.57
CA CYS A 334 -1.97 3.04 25.44
C CYS A 334 -3.14 2.29 26.07
N LEU A 335 -3.66 2.74 27.22
CA LEU A 335 -4.81 2.14 27.90
C LEU A 335 -6.14 2.45 27.21
N GLY A 336 -6.20 3.53 26.46
CA GLY A 336 -7.41 3.89 25.72
C GLY A 336 -7.32 5.23 25.02
N GLN A 337 -8.32 5.46 24.16
CA GLN A 337 -8.47 6.67 23.38
C GLN A 337 -9.91 7.17 23.48
N VAL A 338 -10.06 8.49 23.59
CA VAL A 338 -11.34 9.19 23.50
C VAL A 338 -11.31 10.07 22.26
N ASP A 339 -12.19 9.79 21.30
CA ASP A 339 -12.29 10.57 20.07
C ASP A 339 -12.94 11.95 20.30
N ALA A 340 -13.01 12.77 19.26
CA ALA A 340 -13.56 14.13 19.35
C ALA A 340 -15.06 14.19 19.66
N LYS A 341 -15.80 13.09 19.49
CA LYS A 341 -17.22 12.96 19.84
C LYS A 341 -17.41 12.44 21.28
N GLY A 342 -16.33 12.01 21.93
CA GLY A 342 -16.37 11.44 23.27
C GLY A 342 -16.54 9.92 23.30
N ASN A 343 -16.40 9.23 22.16
CA ASN A 343 -16.43 7.77 22.15
C ASN A 343 -15.11 7.22 22.69
N GLU A 344 -15.18 6.21 23.55
CA GLU A 344 -14.02 5.63 24.23
C GLU A 344 -13.66 4.25 23.64
N THR A 345 -12.39 4.00 23.38
CA THR A 345 -11.86 2.66 23.08
C THR A 345 -10.84 2.30 24.14
N HIS A 346 -10.87 1.07 24.65
CA HIS A 346 -9.96 0.61 25.70
C HIS A 346 -9.09 -0.54 25.22
N TYR A 347 -7.86 -0.58 25.72
CA TYR A 347 -6.89 -1.63 25.44
C TYR A 347 -6.37 -2.22 26.75
N ARG A 348 -6.05 -3.52 26.71
CA ARG A 348 -5.40 -4.21 27.82
C ARG A 348 -4.24 -5.03 27.30
N TYR A 349 -3.16 -5.05 28.07
CA TYR A 349 -1.92 -5.74 27.72
C TYR A 349 -1.56 -6.79 28.77
N ASN A 350 -0.78 -7.79 28.36
CA ASN A 350 -0.07 -8.66 29.29
C ASN A 350 1.25 -8.00 29.74
N ALA A 351 1.97 -8.66 30.65
CA ALA A 351 3.24 -8.14 31.18
C ALA A 351 4.37 -8.03 30.14
N ARG A 352 4.21 -8.58 28.93
CA ARG A 352 5.13 -8.43 27.80
C ARG A 352 4.74 -7.29 26.85
N GLY A 353 3.76 -6.46 27.24
CA GLY A 353 3.24 -5.39 26.38
C GLY A 353 2.43 -5.88 25.19
N GLN A 354 1.96 -7.14 25.20
CA GLN A 354 1.15 -7.70 24.10
C GLN A 354 -0.34 -7.49 24.38
N LEU A 355 -1.08 -7.00 23.37
CA LEU A 355 -2.51 -6.70 23.47
C LEU A 355 -3.32 -7.98 23.71
N ILE A 356 -4.05 -8.07 24.83
CA ILE A 356 -4.91 -9.21 25.17
C ILE A 356 -6.41 -8.92 25.03
N GLU A 357 -6.80 -7.64 25.05
CA GLU A 357 -8.18 -7.21 24.82
C GLU A 357 -8.19 -5.81 24.19
N GLN A 358 -8.98 -5.64 23.15
CA GLN A 358 -9.44 -4.35 22.66
C GLN A 358 -10.96 -4.29 22.84
N ARG A 359 -11.47 -3.21 23.42
CA ARG A 359 -12.91 -2.96 23.55
C ARG A 359 -13.26 -1.70 22.78
N ASP A 360 -14.12 -1.84 21.78
CA ASP A 360 -14.59 -0.70 20.99
C ASP A 360 -15.52 0.23 21.78
N CYS A 361 -15.90 1.33 21.15
CA CYS A 361 -16.80 2.34 21.73
C CYS A 361 -18.23 1.89 21.97
N SER A 362 -18.63 0.73 21.44
CA SER A 362 -19.91 0.09 21.75
C SER A 362 -19.79 -0.90 22.91
N GLY A 363 -18.60 -1.05 23.50
CA GLY A 363 -18.33 -1.95 24.62
C GLY A 363 -18.07 -3.40 24.19
N TYR A 364 -17.87 -3.67 22.89
CA TYR A 364 -17.68 -5.01 22.37
C TYR A 364 -16.19 -5.40 22.36
N PRO A 365 -15.81 -6.50 23.03
CA PRO A 365 -14.41 -6.89 23.14
C PRO A 365 -13.96 -7.80 21.99
N THR A 366 -12.74 -7.60 21.53
CA THR A 366 -11.93 -8.58 20.79
C THR A 366 -10.77 -8.99 21.68
N THR A 367 -10.55 -10.29 21.85
CA THR A 367 -9.51 -10.82 22.76
C THR A 367 -8.46 -11.60 21.99
N LEU A 368 -7.22 -11.53 22.46
CA LEU A 368 -6.08 -12.22 21.89
C LEU A 368 -5.37 -13.02 22.98
N THR A 369 -4.88 -14.20 22.62
CA THR A 369 -4.08 -15.03 23.52
C THR A 369 -2.75 -15.37 22.86
N TYR A 370 -1.69 -15.40 23.65
CA TYR A 370 -0.35 -15.78 23.19
C TYR A 370 0.08 -17.08 23.84
N ASP A 371 1.00 -17.79 23.20
CA ASP A 371 1.73 -18.86 23.85
C ASP A 371 2.81 -18.32 24.80
N ASP A 372 3.49 -19.24 25.47
CA ASP A 372 4.55 -18.90 26.41
C ASP A 372 5.67 -18.11 25.72
N TRP A 373 6.02 -18.46 24.48
CA TRP A 373 7.05 -17.81 23.67
C TRP A 373 6.57 -16.50 23.02
N GLY A 374 5.36 -16.03 23.33
CA GLY A 374 4.82 -14.77 22.83
C GLY A 374 4.28 -14.82 21.40
N GLN A 375 4.10 -15.99 20.79
CA GLN A 375 3.45 -16.15 19.50
C GLN A 375 1.92 -16.09 19.66
N LEU A 376 1.21 -15.49 18.71
CA LEU A 376 -0.25 -15.39 18.76
C LEU A 376 -0.85 -16.80 18.66
N ARG A 377 -1.69 -17.19 19.62
CA ARG A 377 -2.34 -18.51 19.64
C ARG A 377 -3.77 -18.45 19.14
N SER A 378 -4.51 -17.41 19.53
CA SER A 378 -5.91 -17.25 19.13
C SER A 378 -6.36 -15.79 19.16
N LEU A 379 -7.35 -15.51 18.32
CA LEU A 379 -8.11 -14.26 18.28
C LEU A 379 -9.59 -14.62 18.40
N THR A 380 -10.30 -14.02 19.36
CA THR A 380 -11.74 -14.21 19.55
C THR A 380 -12.43 -12.86 19.39
N ASN A 381 -13.31 -12.76 18.39
CA ASN A 381 -14.04 -11.53 18.10
C ASN A 381 -15.21 -11.30 19.07
N ALA A 382 -15.92 -10.18 18.91
CA ALA A 382 -17.02 -9.80 19.79
C ALA A 382 -18.26 -10.72 19.75
N GLN A 383 -18.34 -11.64 18.79
CA GLN A 383 -19.39 -12.68 18.70
C GLN A 383 -18.95 -14.01 19.32
N ASN A 384 -17.78 -14.04 19.99
CA ASN A 384 -17.14 -15.24 20.51
C ASN A 384 -16.76 -16.25 19.41
N GLU A 385 -16.48 -15.77 18.21
CA GLU A 385 -15.94 -16.60 17.13
C GLU A 385 -14.41 -16.58 17.22
N THR A 386 -13.78 -17.75 17.30
CA THR A 386 -12.34 -17.89 17.55
C THR A 386 -11.60 -18.40 16.32
N THR A 387 -10.56 -17.69 15.93
CA THR A 387 -9.53 -18.15 14.99
C THR A 387 -8.28 -18.55 15.76
N THR A 388 -7.66 -19.69 15.44
CA THR A 388 -6.43 -20.17 16.09
C THR A 388 -5.28 -20.30 15.10
N TYR A 389 -4.06 -20.04 15.56
CA TYR A 389 -2.85 -20.03 14.74
C TYR A 389 -1.81 -21.02 15.25
N THR A 390 -1.01 -21.59 14.35
CA THR A 390 0.17 -22.38 14.70
C THR A 390 1.39 -21.90 13.90
N PHE A 391 2.58 -21.96 14.52
CA PHE A 391 3.82 -21.46 13.93
C PHE A 391 4.93 -22.50 13.98
N SER A 392 5.93 -22.36 13.10
CA SER A 392 7.20 -23.09 13.20
C SER A 392 8.07 -22.57 14.34
N GLU A 393 9.18 -23.25 14.64
CA GLU A 393 10.11 -22.84 15.69
C GLU A 393 10.72 -21.47 15.40
N ALA A 394 10.96 -21.16 14.12
CA ALA A 394 11.40 -19.83 13.65
C ALA A 394 10.28 -18.80 13.45
N GLY A 395 9.03 -19.14 13.78
CA GLY A 395 7.89 -18.20 13.74
C GLY A 395 7.19 -18.08 12.38
N LEU A 396 7.32 -19.07 11.49
CA LEU A 396 6.55 -19.10 10.24
C LEU A 396 5.13 -19.62 10.49
N LEU A 397 4.10 -18.92 10.03
CA LEU A 397 2.70 -19.34 10.19
C LEU A 397 2.45 -20.65 9.43
N LEU A 398 2.07 -21.72 10.10
CA LEU A 398 1.82 -23.03 9.47
C LEU A 398 0.33 -23.23 9.19
N THR A 399 -0.53 -22.92 10.16
CA THR A 399 -1.98 -23.07 10.01
C THR A 399 -2.75 -21.90 10.63
N GLU A 400 -3.87 -21.56 9.99
CA GLU A 400 -4.91 -20.68 10.52
C GLU A 400 -6.23 -21.45 10.50
N ARG A 401 -6.77 -21.79 11.68
CA ARG A 401 -8.05 -22.49 11.81
C ARG A 401 -9.16 -21.50 12.11
N LEU A 402 -10.15 -21.44 11.23
CA LEU A 402 -11.27 -20.51 11.27
C LEU A 402 -12.37 -20.96 12.26
N PRO A 403 -13.32 -20.08 12.61
CA PRO A 403 -14.38 -20.39 13.58
C PRO A 403 -15.30 -21.56 13.19
N ASP A 404 -15.46 -21.86 11.90
CA ASP A 404 -16.23 -23.01 11.41
C ASP A 404 -15.44 -24.34 11.44
N GLY A 405 -14.19 -24.30 11.90
CA GLY A 405 -13.30 -25.46 12.02
C GLY A 405 -12.49 -25.78 10.76
N THR A 406 -12.71 -25.05 9.65
CA THR A 406 -11.88 -25.15 8.44
C THR A 406 -10.51 -24.49 8.65
N GLU A 407 -9.52 -24.81 7.82
CA GLU A 407 -8.15 -24.32 8.01
C GLU A 407 -7.49 -23.84 6.71
N ASN A 408 -6.72 -22.76 6.81
CA ASN A 408 -5.72 -22.40 5.82
C ASN A 408 -4.37 -23.00 6.25
N ARG A 409 -3.60 -23.53 5.29
CA ARG A 409 -2.25 -24.07 5.50
C ARG A 409 -1.24 -23.37 4.58
N TYR A 410 -0.04 -23.16 5.11
CA TYR A 410 1.04 -22.44 4.44
C TYR A 410 2.28 -23.31 4.37
N ASP A 411 2.73 -23.60 3.15
CA ASP A 411 3.87 -24.47 2.89
C ASP A 411 5.12 -23.64 2.56
N TYR A 412 6.22 -23.97 3.23
CA TYR A 412 7.51 -23.30 3.05
C TYR A 412 8.57 -24.27 2.54
N ASP A 413 9.45 -23.78 1.67
CA ASP A 413 10.61 -24.55 1.23
C ASP A 413 11.72 -24.61 2.29
N ALA A 414 12.81 -25.33 1.98
CA ALA A 414 13.96 -25.48 2.86
C ALA A 414 14.69 -24.16 3.19
N THR A 415 14.42 -23.10 2.43
CA THR A 415 15.00 -21.76 2.60
C THR A 415 14.08 -20.82 3.38
N GLY A 416 12.87 -21.29 3.72
CA GLY A 416 11.86 -20.52 4.46
C GLY A 416 10.97 -19.65 3.58
N GLN A 417 10.96 -19.85 2.26
CA GLN A 417 10.08 -19.11 1.35
C GLN A 417 8.73 -19.81 1.21
N LEU A 418 7.63 -19.03 1.20
CA LEU A 418 6.27 -19.55 0.97
C LEU A 418 6.14 -20.07 -0.48
N VAL A 419 5.84 -21.36 -0.62
CA VAL A 419 5.71 -22.08 -1.90
C VAL A 419 4.33 -22.71 -2.12
N GLY A 420 3.49 -22.77 -1.09
CA GLY A 420 2.15 -23.32 -1.18
C GLY A 420 1.18 -22.64 -0.23
N ILE A 421 -0.06 -22.47 -0.69
CA ILE A 421 -1.19 -22.08 0.15
C ILE A 421 -2.31 -23.07 -0.14
N THR A 422 -2.76 -23.79 0.89
CA THR A 422 -4.03 -24.51 0.84
C THR A 422 -5.05 -23.70 1.62
N ASP A 423 -6.10 -23.20 0.97
CA ASP A 423 -7.16 -22.49 1.71
C ASP A 423 -8.15 -23.44 2.40
N ALA A 424 -9.01 -22.87 3.24
CA ALA A 424 -10.13 -23.55 3.92
C ALA A 424 -11.07 -24.34 2.98
N GLY A 425 -11.03 -24.03 1.69
CA GLY A 425 -11.79 -24.70 0.64
C GLY A 425 -11.06 -25.85 -0.05
N GLU A 426 -9.84 -26.19 0.40
CA GLU A 426 -8.89 -27.11 -0.24
C GLU A 426 -8.41 -26.66 -1.62
N ARG A 427 -8.54 -25.37 -1.95
CA ARG A 427 -7.90 -24.84 -3.15
C ARG A 427 -6.41 -24.70 -2.87
N HIS A 428 -5.61 -25.27 -3.76
CA HIS A 428 -4.18 -25.31 -3.62
C HIS A 428 -3.51 -24.40 -4.65
N ILE A 429 -2.85 -23.35 -4.17
CA ILE A 429 -2.04 -22.44 -4.99
C ILE A 429 -0.58 -22.81 -4.76
N LEU A 430 0.16 -23.03 -5.84
CA LEU A 430 1.60 -23.27 -5.79
C LEU A 430 2.36 -22.06 -6.31
N LEU A 431 3.43 -21.70 -5.61
CA LEU A 431 4.34 -20.64 -6.00
C LEU A 431 5.72 -21.24 -6.29
N ARG A 432 6.28 -20.90 -7.44
CA ARG A 432 7.70 -21.12 -7.73
C ARG A 432 8.42 -19.79 -7.58
N ARG A 433 9.56 -19.81 -6.89
CA ARG A 433 10.37 -18.63 -6.66
C ARG A 433 11.78 -18.81 -7.21
N ASN A 434 12.38 -17.72 -7.66
CA ASN A 434 13.81 -17.68 -7.97
C ASN A 434 14.63 -17.50 -6.69
N ARG A 435 15.97 -17.52 -6.80
CA ARG A 435 16.85 -17.37 -5.65
C ARG A 435 16.85 -15.96 -5.04
N ARG A 436 16.30 -14.95 -5.72
CA ARG A 436 16.01 -13.62 -5.12
C ARG A 436 14.71 -13.62 -4.29
N GLY A 437 13.96 -14.73 -4.30
CA GLY A 437 12.68 -14.86 -3.64
C GLY A 437 11.49 -14.30 -4.42
N GLN A 438 11.69 -13.86 -5.66
CA GLN A 438 10.61 -13.37 -6.52
C GLN A 438 9.80 -14.55 -7.07
N VAL A 439 8.48 -14.39 -7.18
CA VAL A 439 7.60 -15.42 -7.77
C VAL A 439 7.84 -15.46 -9.27
N ILE A 440 8.31 -16.59 -9.81
CA ILE A 440 8.51 -16.78 -11.26
C ILE A 440 7.41 -17.59 -11.92
N ALA A 441 6.61 -18.31 -11.13
CA ALA A 441 5.42 -18.96 -11.62
C ALA A 441 4.40 -19.15 -10.50
N ARG A 442 3.12 -19.03 -10.83
CA ARG A 442 1.99 -19.35 -9.96
C ARG A 442 1.14 -20.41 -10.64
N ARG A 443 0.87 -21.50 -9.94
CA ARG A 443 -0.14 -22.48 -10.35
C ARG A 443 -1.44 -22.19 -9.65
N ASP A 444 -2.51 -22.05 -10.42
CA ASP A 444 -3.86 -21.93 -9.89
C ASP A 444 -4.43 -23.30 -9.43
N PRO A 445 -5.59 -23.33 -8.76
CA PRO A 445 -6.23 -24.57 -8.35
C PRO A 445 -6.74 -25.48 -9.48
N ALA A 446 -6.94 -24.96 -10.70
CA ALA A 446 -7.27 -25.79 -11.88
C ALA A 446 -6.03 -26.42 -12.52
N GLY A 447 -4.84 -25.92 -12.15
CA GLY A 447 -3.56 -26.44 -12.55
C GLY A 447 -2.85 -25.64 -13.63
N HIS A 448 -3.40 -24.51 -14.07
CA HIS A 448 -2.79 -23.62 -15.06
C HIS A 448 -1.66 -22.80 -14.44
N TRP A 449 -0.72 -22.37 -15.27
CA TRP A 449 0.46 -21.64 -14.86
C TRP A 449 0.47 -20.23 -15.44
N LEU A 450 0.65 -19.25 -14.56
CA LEU A 450 1.02 -17.88 -14.87
C LEU A 450 2.53 -17.74 -14.63
N HIS A 451 3.28 -17.17 -15.56
CA HIS A 451 4.73 -16.98 -15.43
C HIS A 451 5.13 -15.51 -15.34
N PHE A 452 6.10 -15.23 -14.49
CA PHE A 452 6.65 -13.89 -14.27
C PHE A 452 8.12 -13.91 -14.67
N HIS A 453 8.47 -13.06 -15.62
CA HIS A 453 9.81 -12.94 -16.13
C HIS A 453 10.41 -11.62 -15.63
N TYR A 454 11.60 -11.69 -15.04
CA TYR A 454 12.31 -10.53 -14.52
C TYR A 454 13.63 -10.32 -15.26
N ASP A 455 14.01 -9.06 -15.42
CA ASP A 455 15.34 -8.70 -15.90
C ASP A 455 16.41 -8.91 -14.81
N THR A 456 17.66 -8.57 -15.13
CA THR A 456 18.80 -8.71 -14.23
C THR A 456 18.71 -7.88 -12.96
N PHE A 457 18.04 -6.72 -13.04
CA PHE A 457 17.79 -5.80 -11.91
C PHE A 457 16.56 -6.21 -11.09
N GLY A 458 15.87 -7.28 -11.48
CA GLY A 458 14.67 -7.76 -10.80
C GLY A 458 13.39 -7.02 -11.16
N ARG A 459 13.38 -6.22 -12.23
CA ARG A 459 12.17 -5.55 -12.75
C ARG A 459 11.37 -6.52 -13.61
N MET A 460 10.04 -6.41 -13.61
CA MET A 460 9.19 -7.32 -14.39
C MET A 460 9.35 -7.03 -15.88
N GLN A 461 9.91 -7.95 -16.65
CA GLN A 461 10.09 -7.81 -18.09
C GLN A 461 8.89 -8.34 -18.88
N ALA A 462 8.27 -9.42 -18.39
CA ALA A 462 7.06 -9.96 -18.99
C ALA A 462 6.17 -10.70 -17.99
N LEU A 463 4.86 -10.65 -18.23
CA LEU A 463 3.85 -11.46 -17.55
C LEU A 463 3.18 -12.35 -18.60
N GLU A 464 3.37 -13.65 -18.48
CA GLU A 464 2.86 -14.66 -19.41
C GLU A 464 1.64 -15.37 -18.83
N ASN A 465 0.50 -15.22 -19.51
CA ASN A 465 -0.78 -15.82 -19.11
C ASN A 465 -0.81 -17.34 -19.31
N GLU A 466 -1.94 -17.95 -18.96
CA GLU A 466 -2.17 -19.38 -19.01
C GLU A 466 -2.15 -19.96 -20.43
N GLN A 467 -2.24 -19.12 -21.47
CA GLN A 467 -2.13 -19.47 -22.90
C GLN A 467 -0.72 -19.24 -23.48
N GLY A 468 0.22 -18.69 -22.70
CA GLY A 468 1.55 -18.33 -23.18
C GLY A 468 1.64 -16.95 -23.85
N GLU A 469 0.59 -16.14 -23.79
CA GLU A 469 0.59 -14.76 -24.28
C GLU A 469 1.18 -13.81 -23.24
N GLN A 470 1.83 -12.73 -23.68
CA GLN A 470 2.69 -11.93 -22.80
C GLN A 470 2.32 -10.45 -22.80
N TYR A 471 2.15 -9.89 -21.61
CA TYR A 471 2.43 -8.47 -21.39
C TYR A 471 3.93 -8.26 -21.32
N ARG A 472 4.46 -7.17 -21.88
CA ARG A 472 5.90 -6.85 -21.82
C ARG A 472 6.13 -5.43 -21.33
N PHE A 473 7.23 -5.24 -20.61
CA PHE A 473 7.59 -3.98 -19.98
C PHE A 473 9.06 -3.64 -20.25
N GLU A 474 9.33 -2.39 -20.60
CA GLU A 474 10.67 -1.86 -20.79
C GLU A 474 10.92 -0.67 -19.86
N TYR A 475 12.18 -0.44 -19.50
CA TYR A 475 12.55 0.54 -18.49
C TYR A 475 13.78 1.33 -18.89
N ASP A 476 13.86 2.58 -18.44
CA ASP A 476 15.05 3.42 -18.60
C ASP A 476 16.15 3.11 -17.57
N ALA A 477 17.25 3.88 -17.65
CA ALA A 477 18.41 3.80 -16.76
C ALA A 477 18.11 4.24 -15.31
N LEU A 478 16.99 4.92 -15.05
CA LEU A 478 16.50 5.23 -13.71
C LEU A 478 15.45 4.22 -13.23
N HIS A 479 15.28 3.10 -13.94
CA HIS A 479 14.31 2.06 -13.65
C HIS A 479 12.84 2.49 -13.73
N ARG A 480 12.55 3.56 -14.49
CA ARG A 480 11.18 4.01 -14.78
C ARG A 480 10.65 3.29 -16.01
N LEU A 481 9.35 2.99 -16.03
CA LEU A 481 8.69 2.27 -17.13
C LEU A 481 8.62 3.15 -18.38
N THR A 482 9.24 2.75 -19.50
CA THR A 482 9.19 3.51 -20.76
C THR A 482 8.18 2.93 -21.73
N ASP A 483 7.98 1.62 -21.73
CA ASP A 483 7.11 0.95 -22.69
C ASP A 483 6.34 -0.20 -22.04
N GLU A 484 5.06 -0.29 -22.41
CA GLU A 484 4.19 -1.42 -22.11
C GLU A 484 3.62 -1.97 -23.41
N HIS A 485 3.65 -3.29 -23.57
CA HIS A 485 2.92 -4.00 -24.61
C HIS A 485 1.87 -4.91 -23.99
N ASP A 486 0.62 -4.79 -24.45
CA ASP A 486 -0.47 -5.67 -24.03
C ASP A 486 -0.57 -6.94 -24.91
N LEU A 487 -1.57 -7.78 -24.63
CA LEU A 487 -1.77 -9.05 -25.33
C LEU A 487 -2.09 -8.89 -26.82
N ILE A 488 -2.65 -7.74 -27.24
CA ILE A 488 -2.95 -7.46 -28.66
C ILE A 488 -1.80 -6.75 -29.37
N GLY A 489 -0.68 -6.50 -28.68
CA GLY A 489 0.46 -5.76 -29.18
C GLY A 489 0.26 -4.23 -29.24
N GLN A 490 -0.76 -3.69 -28.57
CA GLN A 490 -0.86 -2.24 -28.34
C GLN A 490 0.35 -1.82 -27.50
N GLN A 491 0.98 -0.71 -27.87
CA GLN A 491 2.13 -0.16 -27.15
C GLN A 491 1.73 1.15 -26.45
N LYS A 492 2.02 1.27 -25.16
CA LYS A 492 2.03 2.55 -24.46
C LYS A 492 3.47 2.97 -24.19
N HIS A 493 3.86 4.11 -24.73
CA HIS A 493 5.18 4.71 -24.51
C HIS A 493 5.08 5.91 -23.58
N TYR A 494 5.93 5.97 -22.57
CA TYR A 494 5.98 7.00 -21.53
C TYR A 494 7.22 7.88 -21.70
N GLN A 495 7.01 9.19 -21.62
CA GLN A 495 8.09 10.17 -21.53
C GLN A 495 8.04 10.89 -20.20
N TYR A 496 9.22 11.17 -19.64
CA TYR A 496 9.38 11.80 -18.33
C TYR A 496 10.13 13.12 -18.46
N ASP A 497 9.86 14.06 -17.55
CA ASP A 497 10.76 15.18 -17.30
C ASP A 497 11.92 14.77 -16.37
N VAL A 498 12.81 15.72 -16.11
CA VAL A 498 13.99 15.55 -15.23
C VAL A 498 13.63 15.42 -13.75
N MET A 499 12.37 15.69 -13.38
CA MET A 499 11.82 15.50 -12.04
C MET A 499 11.11 14.14 -11.92
N GLY A 500 11.02 13.37 -13.01
CA GLY A 500 10.36 12.07 -13.04
C GLY A 500 8.85 12.11 -13.24
N ASN A 501 8.26 13.26 -13.59
CA ASN A 501 6.84 13.34 -13.91
C ASN A 501 6.60 12.87 -15.35
N VAL A 502 5.51 12.13 -15.59
CA VAL A 502 5.12 11.69 -16.94
C VAL A 502 4.62 12.88 -17.75
N THR A 503 5.37 13.31 -18.77
CA THR A 503 5.02 14.43 -19.65
C THR A 503 4.22 13.99 -20.87
N GLN A 504 4.35 12.73 -21.30
CA GLN A 504 3.60 12.19 -22.43
C GLN A 504 3.32 10.71 -22.26
N ILE A 505 2.10 10.30 -22.64
CA ILE A 505 1.72 8.90 -22.89
C ILE A 505 1.29 8.80 -24.35
N LYS A 506 2.01 8.01 -25.14
CA LYS A 506 1.67 7.71 -26.54
C LYS A 506 1.20 6.27 -26.63
N THR A 507 -0.08 6.08 -26.95
CA THR A 507 -0.70 4.77 -27.18
C THR A 507 -0.74 4.48 -28.67
N THR A 508 0.05 3.52 -29.13
CA THR A 508 0.08 3.03 -30.51
C THR A 508 -0.78 1.77 -30.61
N PRO A 509 -1.76 1.73 -31.53
CA PRO A 509 -2.65 0.57 -31.65
C PRO A 509 -1.86 -0.67 -32.10
N GLY A 510 -2.26 -1.83 -31.60
CA GLY A 510 -1.76 -3.13 -32.03
C GLY A 510 -2.19 -3.48 -33.46
N PRO A 511 -1.57 -4.49 -34.08
CA PRO A 511 -1.92 -4.95 -35.42
C PRO A 511 -3.36 -5.48 -35.45
N CYS A 512 -4.27 -4.76 -36.13
CA CYS A 512 -5.66 -5.20 -36.32
C CYS A 512 -5.83 -5.83 -37.71
N VAL A 513 -6.35 -7.06 -37.76
CA VAL A 513 -6.61 -7.81 -39.01
C VAL A 513 -7.89 -7.32 -39.72
N ASP A 514 -8.83 -6.72 -38.97
CA ASP A 514 -10.21 -6.49 -39.44
C ASP A 514 -10.59 -5.02 -39.70
N THR A 515 -9.68 -4.07 -39.48
CA THR A 515 -9.91 -2.65 -39.81
C THR A 515 -9.21 -2.27 -41.13
N PRO A 516 -9.95 -1.84 -42.17
CA PRO A 516 -9.35 -1.48 -43.46
C PRO A 516 -8.50 -0.19 -43.42
N ILE A 517 -8.50 0.56 -42.32
CA ILE A 517 -7.67 1.75 -42.10
C ILE A 517 -6.92 1.58 -40.77
N PRO A 518 -5.57 1.65 -40.76
CA PRO A 518 -4.79 1.66 -39.52
C PRO A 518 -5.19 2.85 -38.65
N LEU A 519 -5.46 2.62 -37.37
CA LEU A 519 -5.71 3.71 -36.42
C LEU A 519 -4.40 4.46 -36.16
N SER A 520 -4.49 5.78 -36.03
CA SER A 520 -3.35 6.62 -35.64
C SER A 520 -3.07 6.47 -34.14
N PRO A 521 -1.80 6.60 -33.70
CA PRO A 521 -1.47 6.68 -32.29
C PRO A 521 -2.22 7.82 -31.58
N GLN A 522 -2.66 7.57 -30.34
CA GLN A 522 -3.24 8.58 -29.46
C GLN A 522 -2.19 9.09 -28.48
N VAL A 523 -2.08 10.40 -28.35
CA VAL A 523 -1.09 11.06 -27.48
C VAL A 523 -1.83 11.84 -26.41
N THR A 524 -1.43 11.63 -25.14
CA THR A 524 -1.81 12.48 -24.02
C THR A 524 -0.57 13.18 -23.49
N THR A 525 -0.61 14.50 -23.35
CA THR A 525 0.48 15.33 -22.83
C THR A 525 0.09 15.94 -21.47
N PHE A 526 1.07 16.09 -20.58
CA PHE A 526 0.88 16.64 -19.24
C PHE A 526 1.91 17.74 -18.98
N GLY A 527 1.49 18.76 -18.23
CA GLY A 527 2.39 19.78 -17.68
C GLY A 527 2.20 19.90 -16.19
N TYR A 528 3.29 20.19 -15.47
CA TYR A 528 3.35 20.25 -14.01
C TYR A 528 3.91 21.60 -13.55
N ASP A 529 3.58 21.98 -12.32
CA ASP A 529 4.29 23.04 -11.61
C ASP A 529 5.58 22.50 -10.96
N LYS A 530 6.35 23.36 -10.29
CA LYS A 530 7.66 22.99 -9.74
C LYS A 530 7.59 22.02 -8.54
N VAL A 531 6.39 21.78 -8.02
CA VAL A 531 6.13 20.82 -6.94
C VAL A 531 5.41 19.56 -7.44
N GLY A 532 5.32 19.39 -8.77
CA GLY A 532 4.78 18.17 -9.39
C GLY A 532 3.26 18.09 -9.44
N ARG A 533 2.53 19.19 -9.21
CA ARG A 533 1.07 19.21 -9.40
C ARG A 533 0.74 19.45 -10.87
N LEU A 534 -0.23 18.72 -11.41
CA LEU A 534 -0.69 18.91 -12.79
C LEU A 534 -1.19 20.34 -13.00
N LEU A 535 -0.68 21.04 -14.01
CA LEU A 535 -1.20 22.31 -14.51
C LEU A 535 -2.15 22.09 -15.68
N PHE A 536 -1.86 21.10 -16.53
CA PHE A 536 -2.73 20.73 -17.63
C PHE A 536 -2.56 19.26 -18.06
N ARG A 537 -3.60 18.77 -18.73
CA ARG A 537 -3.65 17.50 -19.45
C ARG A 537 -4.30 17.73 -20.81
N GLU A 538 -3.67 17.24 -21.86
CA GLU A 538 -4.12 17.41 -23.24
C GLU A 538 -4.19 16.08 -23.97
N ASN A 539 -5.22 15.89 -24.79
CA ASN A 539 -5.30 14.82 -25.77
C ASN A 539 -5.82 15.40 -27.11
N ALA A 540 -6.13 14.55 -28.09
CA ALA A 540 -6.58 15.03 -29.40
C ALA A 540 -7.94 15.76 -29.37
N ASP A 541 -8.76 15.55 -28.33
CA ASP A 541 -10.09 16.13 -28.22
C ASP A 541 -10.14 17.38 -27.32
N TYR A 542 -9.39 17.39 -26.22
CA TYR A 542 -9.50 18.40 -25.17
C TYR A 542 -8.17 18.77 -24.50
N ARG A 543 -8.08 20.03 -24.07
CA ARG A 543 -7.19 20.49 -23.00
C ARG A 543 -7.98 20.67 -21.71
N THR A 544 -7.47 20.11 -20.61
CA THR A 544 -7.97 20.29 -19.25
C THR A 544 -6.89 20.99 -18.42
N GLU A 545 -7.25 22.09 -17.78
CA GLU A 545 -6.37 22.87 -16.89
C GLU A 545 -6.77 22.71 -15.44
N TYR A 546 -5.78 22.76 -14.55
CA TYR A 546 -5.93 22.60 -13.10
C TYR A 546 -5.39 23.86 -12.42
N LEU A 547 -6.27 24.55 -11.69
CA LEU A 547 -5.92 25.77 -10.97
C LEU A 547 -6.02 25.52 -9.47
N TYR A 548 -4.88 25.59 -8.79
CA TYR A 548 -4.79 25.41 -7.33
C TYR A 548 -4.91 26.75 -6.61
N GLN A 549 -5.74 26.76 -5.57
CA GLN A 549 -5.90 27.86 -4.61
C GLN A 549 -5.90 27.25 -3.20
N PRO A 550 -5.64 28.04 -2.14
CA PRO A 550 -5.78 27.53 -0.78
C PRO A 550 -7.15 26.87 -0.58
N LEU A 551 -7.13 25.58 -0.20
CA LEU A 551 -8.32 24.76 0.03
C LEU A 551 -9.26 24.59 -1.17
N SER A 552 -8.79 24.81 -2.41
CA SER A 552 -9.62 24.66 -3.59
C SER A 552 -8.82 24.26 -4.83
N VAL A 553 -9.40 23.42 -5.68
CA VAL A 553 -8.88 23.15 -7.03
C VAL A 553 -10.00 23.32 -8.05
N THR A 554 -9.72 24.08 -9.12
CA THR A 554 -10.66 24.26 -10.22
C THR A 554 -10.11 23.61 -11.47
N LEU A 555 -10.88 22.69 -12.05
CA LEU A 555 -10.60 22.09 -13.33
C LEU A 555 -11.42 22.82 -14.41
N ARG A 556 -10.80 23.10 -15.55
CA ARG A 556 -11.50 23.72 -16.69
C ARG A 556 -11.12 23.01 -17.98
N ARG A 557 -12.10 22.75 -18.84
CA ARG A 557 -11.88 21.98 -20.08
C ARG A 557 -12.32 22.77 -21.31
N VAL A 558 -11.50 22.70 -22.36
CA VAL A 558 -11.75 23.32 -23.66
C VAL A 558 -11.46 22.33 -24.80
N PRO A 559 -12.25 22.32 -25.89
CA PRO A 559 -11.93 21.53 -27.08
C PRO A 559 -10.56 21.93 -27.67
N MET A 560 -9.77 20.94 -28.06
CA MET A 560 -8.40 21.14 -28.52
C MET A 560 -8.32 22.04 -29.76
N ALA A 561 -9.30 21.95 -30.66
CA ALA A 561 -9.39 22.82 -31.83
C ALA A 561 -9.53 24.31 -31.46
N VAL A 562 -10.28 24.63 -30.40
CA VAL A 562 -10.44 26.00 -29.90
C VAL A 562 -9.15 26.50 -29.26
N TRP A 563 -8.47 25.63 -28.52
CA TRP A 563 -7.18 25.95 -27.91
C TRP A 563 -6.12 26.29 -28.96
N HIS A 564 -5.96 25.45 -29.99
CA HIS A 564 -5.01 25.71 -31.06
C HIS A 564 -5.32 26.98 -31.86
N GLU A 565 -6.59 27.32 -32.09
CA GLU A 565 -6.96 28.60 -32.69
C GLU A 565 -6.48 29.78 -31.83
N ALA A 566 -6.69 29.68 -30.52
CA ALA A 566 -6.29 30.71 -29.57
C ALA A 566 -4.77 30.85 -29.49
N GLU A 567 -4.02 29.74 -29.54
CA GLU A 567 -2.54 29.76 -29.63
C GLU A 567 -2.07 30.46 -30.90
N ARG A 568 -2.61 30.09 -32.08
CA ARG A 568 -2.23 30.70 -33.37
C ARG A 568 -2.52 32.19 -33.43
N THR A 569 -3.56 32.66 -32.76
CA THR A 569 -3.99 34.06 -32.75
C THR A 569 -3.45 34.85 -31.56
N GLY A 570 -2.76 34.21 -30.61
CA GLY A 570 -2.25 34.85 -29.40
C GLY A 570 -3.34 35.27 -28.40
N THR A 571 -4.47 34.56 -28.39
CA THR A 571 -5.68 34.90 -27.59
C THR A 571 -6.01 33.88 -26.49
N THR A 572 -5.05 33.04 -26.07
CA THR A 572 -5.24 31.99 -25.05
C THR A 572 -5.85 32.51 -23.74
N ALA A 573 -5.48 33.71 -23.29
CA ALA A 573 -6.04 34.34 -22.10
C ALA A 573 -7.55 34.70 -22.20
N ARG A 574 -8.15 34.61 -23.39
CA ARG A 574 -9.57 34.93 -23.66
C ARG A 574 -10.39 33.70 -24.05
N VAL A 575 -9.82 32.50 -23.93
CA VAL A 575 -10.51 31.25 -24.26
C VAL A 575 -11.69 31.04 -23.31
N GLU A 576 -12.85 30.75 -23.88
CA GLU A 576 -14.03 30.32 -23.14
C GLU A 576 -13.97 28.80 -22.94
N TYR A 577 -14.05 28.36 -21.69
CA TYR A 577 -14.03 26.95 -21.34
C TYR A 577 -15.43 26.37 -21.45
N GLN A 578 -15.54 25.18 -22.04
CA GLN A 578 -16.81 24.49 -22.23
C GLN A 578 -17.36 23.95 -20.91
N ASP A 579 -16.48 23.60 -19.98
CA ASP A 579 -16.82 22.95 -18.72
C ASP A 579 -15.89 23.45 -17.61
N ALA A 580 -16.43 23.55 -16.39
CA ALA A 580 -15.67 23.91 -15.21
C ALA A 580 -16.19 23.12 -14.00
N LEU A 581 -15.26 22.63 -13.19
CA LEU A 581 -15.54 21.87 -11.97
C LEU A 581 -14.62 22.37 -10.85
N THR A 582 -15.19 22.87 -9.77
CA THR A 582 -14.43 23.35 -8.61
C THR A 582 -14.70 22.46 -7.40
N PHE A 583 -13.62 21.97 -6.80
CA PHE A 583 -13.66 21.29 -5.51
C PHE A 583 -13.13 22.23 -4.43
N THR A 584 -13.88 22.35 -3.33
CA THR A 584 -13.49 23.12 -2.15
C THR A 584 -13.38 22.17 -0.96
N TYR A 585 -12.35 22.38 -0.15
CA TYR A 585 -12.01 21.54 1.00
C TYR A 585 -12.05 22.33 2.29
N ASP A 586 -12.22 21.64 3.42
CA ASP A 586 -11.93 22.22 4.73
C ASP A 586 -10.42 22.11 5.07
N LYS A 587 -10.03 22.58 6.26
CA LYS A 587 -8.63 22.57 6.70
C LYS A 587 -8.05 21.18 6.97
N VAL A 588 -8.88 20.14 7.12
CA VAL A 588 -8.43 18.75 7.27
C VAL A 588 -8.50 17.97 5.95
N GLY A 589 -8.85 18.64 4.85
CA GLY A 589 -8.84 18.08 3.51
C GLY A 589 -10.14 17.37 3.11
N GLN A 590 -11.23 17.53 3.86
CA GLN A 590 -12.53 16.96 3.51
C GLN A 590 -13.19 17.78 2.40
N LEU A 591 -13.77 17.13 1.39
CA LEU A 591 -14.47 17.80 0.30
C LEU A 591 -15.78 18.41 0.81
N VAL A 592 -15.86 19.73 0.93
CA VAL A 592 -17.06 20.42 1.43
C VAL A 592 -17.99 20.91 0.31
N ARG A 593 -17.45 21.12 -0.90
CA ARG A 593 -18.26 21.55 -2.04
C ARG A 593 -17.70 21.04 -3.37
N GLU A 594 -18.58 20.52 -4.20
CA GLU A 594 -18.34 20.27 -5.62
C GLU A 594 -19.26 21.18 -6.44
N ALA A 595 -18.70 22.04 -7.27
CA ALA A 595 -19.45 23.03 -8.02
C ALA A 595 -19.22 22.89 -9.52
N SER A 596 -20.32 22.82 -10.28
CA SER A 596 -20.31 22.72 -11.73
C SER A 596 -21.38 23.61 -12.36
N ALA A 597 -21.36 23.75 -13.69
CA ALA A 597 -22.44 24.43 -14.41
C ALA A 597 -23.84 23.80 -14.20
N ARG A 598 -23.92 22.56 -13.70
CA ARG A 598 -25.18 21.85 -13.41
C ARG A 598 -25.68 22.06 -11.97
N GLY A 599 -24.93 22.78 -11.15
CA GLY A 599 -25.26 23.05 -9.75
C GLY A 599 -24.18 22.56 -8.79
N ASP A 600 -24.44 22.82 -7.52
CA ASP A 600 -23.52 22.58 -6.43
C ASP A 600 -23.97 21.41 -5.57
N TYR A 601 -23.01 20.57 -5.18
CA TYR A 601 -23.13 19.65 -4.07
C TYR A 601 -22.38 20.23 -2.87
N GLN A 602 -22.99 20.18 -1.69
CA GLN A 602 -22.32 20.57 -0.45
C GLN A 602 -22.34 19.42 0.53
N HIS A 603 -21.20 19.16 1.16
CA HIS A 603 -21.03 18.08 2.13
C HIS A 603 -20.72 18.66 3.51
N HIS A 604 -21.43 18.17 4.51
CA HIS A 604 -21.22 18.51 5.91
C HIS A 604 -20.74 17.28 6.65
N TYR A 605 -19.81 17.48 7.57
CA TYR A 605 -19.15 16.40 8.31
C TYR A 605 -19.37 16.59 9.81
N ASP A 606 -19.44 15.50 10.57
CA ASP A 606 -19.30 15.56 12.02
C ASP A 606 -17.82 15.71 12.43
N VAL A 607 -17.57 15.83 13.74
CA VAL A 607 -16.23 16.00 14.32
C VAL A 607 -15.31 14.78 14.13
N LEU A 608 -15.82 13.65 13.62
CA LEU A 608 -15.04 12.46 13.30
C LEU A 608 -14.85 12.28 11.79
N GLY A 609 -15.36 13.22 10.98
CA GLY A 609 -15.29 13.17 9.52
C GLY A 609 -16.35 12.29 8.86
N ASN A 610 -17.42 11.92 9.56
CA ASN A 610 -18.56 11.25 8.92
C ASN A 610 -19.43 12.27 8.19
N ILE A 611 -19.78 12.01 6.92
CA ILE A 611 -20.71 12.88 6.16
C ILE A 611 -22.08 12.85 6.85
N THR A 612 -22.49 13.94 7.48
CA THR A 612 -23.81 14.08 8.12
C THR A 612 -24.88 14.59 7.17
N ARG A 613 -24.49 15.29 6.11
CA ARG A 613 -25.42 15.81 5.11
C ARG A 613 -24.75 16.02 3.76
N THR A 614 -25.45 15.65 2.69
CA THR A 614 -25.12 16.03 1.30
C THR A 614 -26.28 16.82 0.71
N GLU A 615 -26.07 18.10 0.49
CA GLU A 615 -27.02 18.98 -0.21
C GLU A 615 -26.85 18.84 -1.72
N LEU A 616 -27.99 18.74 -2.41
CA LEU A 616 -28.09 18.58 -3.86
C LEU A 616 -28.47 19.93 -4.51
N PRO A 617 -28.27 20.07 -5.84
CA PRO A 617 -28.90 21.13 -6.59
C PRO A 617 -30.42 21.14 -6.32
N HIS A 618 -30.99 22.31 -6.00
CA HIS A 618 -32.41 22.53 -5.65
C HIS A 618 -32.85 22.26 -4.19
N GLN A 619 -32.01 22.57 -3.19
CA GLN A 619 -32.38 22.59 -1.75
C GLN A 619 -32.87 21.25 -1.17
N ARG A 620 -32.59 20.14 -1.85
CA ARG A 620 -32.79 18.78 -1.35
C ARG A 620 -31.53 18.28 -0.71
N ALA A 621 -31.64 17.37 0.24
CA ALA A 621 -30.46 16.78 0.87
C ALA A 621 -30.68 15.34 1.32
N PHE A 622 -29.59 14.58 1.34
CA PHE A 622 -29.50 13.38 2.15
C PHE A 622 -28.90 13.75 3.51
N GLU A 623 -29.48 13.22 4.59
CA GLU A 623 -28.96 13.38 5.95
C GLU A 623 -28.69 12.01 6.58
N TYR A 624 -27.65 11.94 7.40
CA TYR A 624 -27.11 10.70 7.95
C TYR A 624 -26.87 10.85 9.45
N LEU A 625 -27.34 9.88 10.22
CA LEU A 625 -27.07 9.78 11.65
C LEU A 625 -26.15 8.61 11.93
N TYR A 626 -25.19 8.79 12.84
CA TYR A 626 -24.19 7.78 13.20
C TYR A 626 -24.14 7.57 14.72
N TYR A 627 -23.99 6.31 15.14
CA TYR A 627 -23.61 5.96 16.50
C TYR A 627 -22.13 5.53 16.57
N GLY A 628 -21.55 5.59 17.77
CA GLY A 628 -20.14 5.27 17.99
C GLY A 628 -19.23 6.14 17.11
N SER A 629 -18.17 5.52 16.59
CA SER A 629 -17.13 6.16 15.78
C SER A 629 -17.46 6.29 14.28
N GLY A 630 -18.65 5.89 13.83
CA GLY A 630 -19.03 6.01 12.41
C GLY A 630 -20.04 5.00 11.87
N HIS A 631 -20.82 4.32 12.73
CA HIS A 631 -21.80 3.34 12.26
C HIS A 631 -23.12 4.00 11.89
N LEU A 632 -23.47 3.99 10.59
CA LEU A 632 -24.67 4.64 10.04
C LEU A 632 -25.96 4.08 10.66
N GLN A 633 -26.60 4.83 11.54
CA GLN A 633 -27.83 4.46 12.23
C GLN A 633 -29.08 4.74 11.38
N GLN A 634 -29.09 5.83 10.62
CA GLN A 634 -30.26 6.27 9.88
C GLN A 634 -29.87 7.09 8.63
N THR A 635 -30.60 6.89 7.54
CA THR A 635 -30.54 7.69 6.31
C THR A 635 -31.87 8.42 6.12
N GLN A 636 -31.81 9.71 5.87
CA GLN A 636 -32.99 10.58 5.76
C GLN A 636 -32.94 11.38 4.46
N TRP A 637 -34.12 11.72 3.95
CA TRP A 637 -34.32 12.58 2.79
C TRP A 637 -34.97 13.88 3.24
N ARG A 638 -34.31 14.99 2.90
CA ARG A 638 -34.85 16.33 3.06
C ARG A 638 -35.33 16.86 1.71
N ASP A 639 -36.62 17.21 1.65
CA ASP A 639 -37.20 17.99 0.55
C ASP A 639 -37.77 19.29 1.14
N ASN A 640 -37.08 20.41 0.89
CA ASN A 640 -37.34 21.67 1.58
C ASN A 640 -37.27 21.52 3.12
N GLU A 641 -38.34 21.83 3.85
CA GLU A 641 -38.39 21.68 5.31
C GLU A 641 -38.80 20.27 5.77
N GLN A 642 -39.30 19.43 4.87
CA GLN A 642 -39.78 18.09 5.22
C GLN A 642 -38.63 17.09 5.28
N LEU A 643 -38.49 16.43 6.42
CA LEU A 643 -37.53 15.35 6.65
C LEU A 643 -38.25 14.00 6.70
N THR A 644 -37.81 13.05 5.87
CA THR A 644 -38.38 11.71 5.77
C THR A 644 -37.30 10.67 6.03
N VAL A 645 -37.51 9.79 7.01
CA VAL A 645 -36.61 8.65 7.24
C VAL A 645 -36.74 7.69 6.07
N LEU A 646 -35.63 7.45 5.35
CA LEU A 646 -35.57 6.49 4.26
C LEU A 646 -35.24 5.10 4.77
N ALA A 647 -34.30 5.01 5.72
CA ALA A 647 -33.87 3.74 6.30
C ALA A 647 -33.29 3.89 7.70
N GLU A 648 -33.53 2.90 8.55
CA GLU A 648 -32.87 2.70 9.84
C GLU A 648 -32.15 1.37 9.87
N TYR A 649 -31.06 1.28 10.62
CA TYR A 649 -30.17 0.11 10.60
C TYR A 649 -29.92 -0.39 12.03
N GLN A 650 -30.17 -1.69 12.25
CA GLN A 650 -29.70 -2.41 13.44
C GLN A 650 -28.50 -3.28 13.08
N ARG A 651 -27.62 -3.48 14.06
CA ARG A 651 -26.36 -4.20 13.85
C ARG A 651 -26.06 -5.17 14.97
N ASP A 652 -25.27 -6.18 14.64
CA ASP A 652 -24.72 -7.11 15.62
C ASP A 652 -23.45 -6.57 16.32
N ARG A 653 -22.81 -7.41 17.13
CA ARG A 653 -21.61 -7.06 17.91
C ARG A 653 -20.35 -6.89 17.05
N LEU A 654 -20.38 -7.26 15.78
CA LEU A 654 -19.34 -6.96 14.79
C LEU A 654 -19.72 -5.77 13.90
N HIS A 655 -20.80 -5.06 14.27
CA HIS A 655 -21.34 -3.93 13.53
C HIS A 655 -21.80 -4.26 12.09
N ARG A 656 -22.21 -5.51 11.84
CA ARG A 656 -22.83 -5.93 10.58
C ARG A 656 -24.33 -5.64 10.61
N GLU A 657 -24.90 -5.14 9.50
CA GLU A 657 -26.34 -4.86 9.37
C GLU A 657 -27.16 -6.15 9.53
N THR A 658 -27.93 -6.26 10.61
CA THR A 658 -28.83 -7.41 10.85
C THR A 658 -30.29 -7.09 10.57
N LEU A 659 -30.67 -5.81 10.61
CA LEU A 659 -32.00 -5.35 10.25
C LEU A 659 -31.90 -4.00 9.57
N ARG A 660 -32.71 -3.80 8.52
CA ARG A 660 -32.92 -2.48 7.92
C ARG A 660 -34.41 -2.20 7.73
N THR A 661 -34.85 -1.01 8.11
CA THR A 661 -36.18 -0.51 7.75
C THR A 661 -36.08 0.27 6.44
N SER A 662 -37.13 0.26 5.62
CA SER A 662 -37.21 1.04 4.38
C SER A 662 -38.67 1.41 4.12
N GLY A 663 -39.10 2.54 4.67
CA GLY A 663 -40.52 2.86 4.78
C GLY A 663 -41.25 1.82 5.63
N ALA A 664 -42.29 1.19 5.08
CA ALA A 664 -43.08 0.15 5.76
C ALA A 664 -42.49 -1.28 5.64
N LEU A 665 -41.27 -1.43 5.11
CA LEU A 665 -40.61 -2.72 5.01
C LEU A 665 -39.53 -2.85 6.08
N ASP A 666 -39.46 -4.01 6.73
CA ASP A 666 -38.25 -4.46 7.40
C ASP A 666 -37.49 -5.43 6.49
N ASN A 667 -36.18 -5.55 6.69
CA ASN A 667 -35.33 -6.53 6.02
C ASN A 667 -34.29 -7.04 7.02
N GLU A 668 -34.45 -8.29 7.44
CA GLU A 668 -33.55 -9.00 8.34
C GLU A 668 -32.45 -9.70 7.53
N THR A 669 -31.20 -9.59 7.95
CA THR A 669 -30.05 -10.29 7.37
C THR A 669 -29.35 -11.11 8.45
N GLY A 670 -29.16 -12.40 8.20
CA GLY A 670 -28.40 -13.29 9.09
C GLY A 670 -27.07 -13.71 8.48
N TYR A 671 -26.09 -13.98 9.35
CA TYR A 671 -24.73 -14.36 8.98
C TYR A 671 -24.33 -15.69 9.63
N ASP A 672 -23.42 -16.43 8.99
CA ASP A 672 -22.68 -17.50 9.67
C ASP A 672 -21.39 -16.97 10.33
N CYS A 673 -20.63 -17.85 10.98
CA CYS A 673 -19.39 -17.50 11.67
C CYS A 673 -18.23 -17.13 10.75
N ARG A 674 -18.41 -17.21 9.43
CA ARG A 674 -17.48 -16.67 8.43
C ARG A 674 -17.96 -15.34 7.84
N GLY A 675 -19.05 -14.79 8.36
CA GLY A 675 -19.64 -13.54 7.89
C GLY A 675 -20.40 -13.65 6.57
N ARG A 676 -20.74 -14.86 6.13
CA ARG A 676 -21.51 -15.07 4.91
C ARG A 676 -23.00 -14.95 5.20
N ILE A 677 -23.73 -14.28 4.32
CA ILE A 677 -25.19 -14.10 4.48
C ILE A 677 -25.86 -15.47 4.35
N THR A 678 -26.61 -15.91 5.37
CA THR A 678 -27.36 -17.18 5.36
C THR A 678 -28.81 -16.97 4.97
N HIS A 679 -29.36 -15.79 5.23
CA HIS A 679 -30.72 -15.42 4.84
C HIS A 679 -30.93 -13.91 4.76
N GLN A 680 -31.90 -13.52 3.94
CA GLN A 680 -32.48 -12.18 3.90
C GLN A 680 -34.00 -12.28 3.87
N VAL A 681 -34.69 -11.71 4.85
CA VAL A 681 -36.14 -11.82 4.98
C VAL A 681 -36.73 -10.43 5.10
N ALA A 682 -37.54 -10.03 4.13
CA ALA A 682 -38.23 -8.74 4.16
C ALA A 682 -39.73 -8.91 4.42
N ARG A 683 -40.26 -8.13 5.37
CA ARG A 683 -41.66 -8.19 5.81
C ARG A 683 -42.28 -6.81 5.75
N GLN A 684 -43.61 -6.75 5.58
CA GLN A 684 -44.34 -5.50 5.83
C GLN A 684 -44.51 -5.31 7.33
N MET A 685 -44.22 -4.11 7.80
CA MET A 685 -44.49 -3.71 9.17
C MET A 685 -46.00 -3.54 9.34
N ASN A 686 -46.64 -4.37 10.16
CA ASN A 686 -48.02 -4.15 10.59
C ASN A 686 -48.16 -4.43 12.09
N THR A 687 -48.81 -3.52 12.83
CA THR A 687 -48.87 -3.46 14.30
C THR A 687 -49.74 -4.55 14.95
N SER A 688 -50.23 -5.53 14.19
CA SER A 688 -51.08 -6.60 14.71
C SER A 688 -51.00 -7.84 13.80
N GLN A 689 -50.46 -8.94 14.33
CA GLN A 689 -50.37 -10.30 13.75
C GLN A 689 -49.12 -10.62 12.91
N PHE A 690 -48.73 -11.90 12.99
CA PHE A 690 -47.65 -12.54 12.23
C PHE A 690 -47.76 -12.21 10.74
N VAL A 691 -46.80 -11.43 10.22
CA VAL A 691 -46.77 -11.04 8.81
C VAL A 691 -45.93 -12.05 8.04
N THR A 692 -46.55 -12.78 7.11
CA THR A 692 -45.84 -13.61 6.13
C THR A 692 -44.80 -12.76 5.38
N PRO A 693 -43.53 -13.21 5.24
CA PRO A 693 -42.52 -12.46 4.51
C PRO A 693 -42.96 -12.09 3.10
N VAL A 694 -42.73 -10.84 2.69
CA VAL A 694 -42.91 -10.42 1.29
C VAL A 694 -41.93 -11.19 0.40
N ILE A 695 -40.71 -11.32 0.89
CA ILE A 695 -39.66 -12.12 0.27
C ILE A 695 -38.80 -12.77 1.36
N ASP A 696 -38.57 -14.07 1.24
CA ASP A 696 -37.66 -14.84 2.08
C ASP A 696 -36.59 -15.46 1.18
N ARG A 697 -35.32 -15.08 1.37
CA ARG A 697 -34.18 -15.63 0.66
C ARG A 697 -33.31 -16.40 1.64
N ARG A 698 -32.95 -17.64 1.30
CA ARG A 698 -31.99 -18.47 2.03
C ARG A 698 -30.80 -18.79 1.13
N TYR A 699 -29.62 -18.85 1.73
CA TYR A 699 -28.35 -19.03 1.05
C TYR A 699 -27.57 -20.16 1.72
N ARG A 700 -26.93 -21.01 0.92
CA ARG A 700 -25.98 -22.02 1.40
C ARG A 700 -24.65 -21.86 0.69
N TRP A 701 -23.59 -22.03 1.45
CA TRP A 701 -22.22 -21.85 1.01
C TRP A 701 -21.45 -23.15 1.19
N ASP A 702 -20.47 -23.41 0.32
CA ASP A 702 -19.51 -24.48 0.53
C ASP A 702 -18.29 -24.00 1.35
N LYS A 703 -17.32 -24.90 1.58
CA LYS A 703 -16.07 -24.59 2.30
C LYS A 703 -15.15 -23.61 1.57
N ARG A 704 -15.33 -23.43 0.25
CA ARG A 704 -14.57 -22.50 -0.61
C ARG A 704 -15.17 -21.09 -0.62
N ASN A 705 -16.18 -20.82 0.21
CA ASN A 705 -16.97 -19.59 0.22
C ASN A 705 -17.74 -19.32 -1.09
N GLN A 706 -18.12 -20.38 -1.81
CA GLN A 706 -18.97 -20.27 -2.99
C GLN A 706 -20.44 -20.47 -2.64
N LEU A 707 -21.34 -19.67 -3.22
CA LEU A 707 -22.78 -19.79 -3.03
C LEU A 707 -23.29 -21.01 -3.81
N ILE A 708 -23.62 -22.12 -3.15
CA ILE A 708 -24.05 -23.36 -3.83
C ILE A 708 -25.56 -23.49 -3.97
N GLU A 709 -26.32 -22.79 -3.13
CA GLU A 709 -27.78 -22.80 -3.18
C GLU A 709 -28.34 -21.44 -2.78
N ARG A 710 -29.30 -20.96 -3.55
CA ARG A 710 -30.20 -19.88 -3.18
C ARG A 710 -31.63 -20.36 -3.33
N SER A 711 -32.40 -20.31 -2.25
CA SER A 711 -33.84 -20.54 -2.30
C SER A 711 -34.58 -19.24 -1.98
N VAL A 712 -35.67 -18.99 -2.70
CA VAL A 712 -36.49 -17.79 -2.50
C VAL A 712 -37.97 -18.15 -2.45
N SER A 713 -38.68 -17.59 -1.48
CA SER A 713 -40.14 -17.61 -1.42
C SER A 713 -40.69 -16.19 -1.45
N TYR A 714 -41.83 -16.02 -2.12
CA TYR A 714 -42.54 -14.75 -2.20
C TYR A 714 -43.89 -14.91 -1.51
N GLY A 715 -44.15 -14.18 -0.42
CA GLY A 715 -45.37 -14.36 0.38
C GLY A 715 -46.54 -13.46 0.00
N GLN A 716 -46.32 -12.42 -0.82
CA GLN A 716 -47.36 -11.56 -1.36
C GLN A 716 -47.04 -11.15 -2.80
N THR A 717 -47.41 -12.01 -3.75
CA THR A 717 -47.51 -11.64 -5.16
C THR A 717 -48.99 -11.41 -5.48
N GLY A 718 -49.31 -10.48 -6.39
CA GLY A 718 -50.69 -10.30 -6.88
C GLY A 718 -51.25 -11.50 -7.65
N GLU A 719 -50.50 -12.60 -7.74
CA GLU A 719 -50.83 -13.84 -8.43
C GLU A 719 -51.04 -14.96 -7.41
N VAL A 720 -52.28 -15.44 -7.30
CA VAL A 720 -52.74 -16.45 -6.32
C VAL A 720 -51.94 -17.77 -6.36
N PHE A 721 -51.23 -18.04 -7.46
CA PHE A 721 -50.51 -19.31 -7.69
C PHE A 721 -49.01 -19.29 -7.37
N THR A 722 -48.44 -18.13 -6.98
CA THR A 722 -46.99 -18.01 -6.70
C THR A 722 -46.68 -17.69 -5.24
N ALA A 723 -47.69 -17.32 -4.45
CA ALA A 723 -47.54 -16.99 -3.03
C ALA A 723 -47.18 -18.23 -2.18
N GLY A 724 -46.05 -18.16 -1.47
CA GLY A 724 -45.59 -19.20 -0.53
C GLY A 724 -44.84 -20.38 -1.16
N HIS A 725 -44.67 -20.41 -2.49
CA HIS A 725 -43.82 -21.41 -3.16
C HIS A 725 -42.33 -21.08 -2.99
N TRP A 726 -41.50 -22.12 -2.93
CA TRP A 726 -40.04 -21.99 -2.91
C TRP A 726 -39.47 -22.23 -4.31
N TYR A 727 -38.69 -21.28 -4.79
CA TYR A 727 -37.89 -21.40 -6.00
C TYR A 727 -36.45 -21.66 -5.60
N TYR A 728 -35.91 -22.77 -6.09
CA TYR A 728 -34.56 -23.22 -5.80
C TYR A 728 -33.65 -22.93 -6.98
N HIS A 729 -32.47 -22.41 -6.66
CA HIS A 729 -31.36 -22.20 -7.58
C HIS A 729 -30.13 -22.85 -6.98
N SER A 730 -29.52 -23.78 -7.70
CA SER A 730 -28.21 -24.33 -7.33
C SER A 730 -27.14 -23.88 -8.31
N TYR A 731 -25.93 -23.69 -7.79
CA TYR A 731 -24.79 -23.18 -8.54
C TYR A 731 -23.63 -24.17 -8.45
N GLN A 732 -22.95 -24.37 -9.57
CA GLN A 732 -21.77 -25.24 -9.65
C GLN A 732 -20.56 -24.42 -10.07
N TYR A 733 -19.38 -24.79 -9.57
CA TYR A 733 -18.15 -24.06 -9.78
C TYR A 733 -17.01 -25.00 -10.15
N ASP A 734 -16.11 -24.52 -10.98
CA ASP A 734 -14.82 -25.16 -11.24
C ASP A 734 -13.84 -24.95 -10.05
N PRO A 735 -12.60 -25.48 -10.11
CA PRO A 735 -11.60 -25.24 -9.07
C PRO A 735 -11.17 -23.77 -8.89
N LEU A 736 -11.31 -22.94 -9.92
CA LEU A 736 -10.98 -21.50 -9.87
C LEU A 736 -12.08 -20.68 -9.19
N GLY A 737 -13.28 -21.25 -9.03
CA GLY A 737 -14.45 -20.56 -8.51
C GLY A 737 -15.26 -19.87 -9.60
N GLN A 738 -15.08 -20.25 -10.86
CA GLN A 738 -15.90 -19.79 -11.99
C GLN A 738 -17.21 -20.57 -12.01
N LEU A 739 -18.33 -19.89 -12.26
CA LEU A 739 -19.66 -20.51 -12.29
C LEU A 739 -19.79 -21.38 -13.54
N THR A 740 -19.87 -22.70 -13.41
CA THR A 740 -20.00 -23.63 -14.57
C THR A 740 -21.44 -23.99 -14.90
N ALA A 741 -22.35 -23.91 -13.91
CA ALA A 741 -23.77 -24.13 -14.14
C ALA A 741 -24.64 -23.36 -13.14
N HIS A 742 -25.77 -22.89 -13.64
CA HIS A 742 -26.89 -22.40 -12.84
C HIS A 742 -28.11 -23.29 -13.13
N LEU A 743 -28.59 -23.99 -12.10
CA LEU A 743 -29.77 -24.84 -12.20
C LEU A 743 -30.90 -24.17 -11.43
N GLY A 744 -31.75 -23.42 -12.13
CA GLY A 744 -32.95 -22.80 -11.58
C GLY A 744 -34.19 -23.68 -11.76
N SER A 745 -35.23 -23.39 -10.99
CA SER A 745 -36.52 -24.10 -11.08
C SER A 745 -37.23 -23.95 -12.44
N VAL A 746 -36.81 -22.99 -13.28
CA VAL A 746 -37.43 -22.67 -14.58
C VAL A 746 -36.42 -22.77 -15.74
N GLN A 747 -35.15 -22.44 -15.49
CA GLN A 747 -34.11 -22.37 -16.51
C GLN A 747 -32.82 -23.01 -15.99
N THR A 748 -32.11 -23.68 -16.89
CA THR A 748 -30.76 -24.18 -16.66
C THR A 748 -29.80 -23.49 -17.63
N GLU A 749 -28.66 -23.03 -17.12
CA GLU A 749 -27.60 -22.40 -17.89
C GLU A 749 -26.27 -23.10 -17.60
N HIS A 750 -25.44 -23.26 -18.63
CA HIS A 750 -24.09 -23.80 -18.54
C HIS A 750 -23.10 -22.78 -19.09
N PHE A 751 -21.95 -22.69 -18.44
CA PHE A 751 -20.90 -21.73 -18.78
C PHE A 751 -19.60 -22.49 -19.02
N LEU A 752 -18.88 -22.08 -20.07
CA LEU A 752 -17.61 -22.68 -20.48
C LEU A 752 -16.56 -21.59 -20.50
N TYR A 753 -15.38 -21.91 -19.99
CA TYR A 753 -14.25 -20.98 -19.94
C TYR A 753 -13.01 -21.62 -20.57
N ASP A 754 -12.18 -20.82 -21.20
CA ASP A 754 -10.80 -21.21 -21.49
C ASP A 754 -9.90 -21.00 -20.25
N ALA A 755 -8.62 -21.33 -20.37
CA ALA A 755 -7.68 -21.19 -19.25
C ALA A 755 -7.43 -19.72 -18.83
N ALA A 756 -7.85 -18.73 -19.63
CA ALA A 756 -7.72 -17.29 -19.35
C ALA A 756 -8.99 -16.72 -18.74
N ALA A 757 -9.96 -17.58 -18.42
CA ALA A 757 -11.28 -17.21 -17.92
C ALA A 757 -12.15 -16.43 -18.92
N ASN A 758 -11.92 -16.57 -20.22
CA ASN A 758 -12.85 -16.02 -21.23
C ASN A 758 -14.11 -16.88 -21.29
N LEU A 759 -15.30 -16.26 -21.25
CA LEU A 759 -16.57 -16.98 -21.36
C LEU A 759 -16.88 -17.33 -22.82
N LEU A 760 -17.06 -18.63 -23.09
CA LEU A 760 -17.20 -19.19 -24.43
C LEU A 760 -18.48 -20.02 -24.56
N THR A 761 -18.89 -20.28 -25.81
CA THR A 761 -20.12 -21.04 -26.08
C THR A 761 -19.89 -22.44 -26.61
N ARG A 762 -18.64 -22.80 -26.89
CA ARG A 762 -18.25 -24.13 -27.36
C ARG A 762 -17.11 -24.69 -26.52
N PRO A 763 -17.09 -26.02 -26.28
CA PRO A 763 -15.94 -26.66 -25.66
C PRO A 763 -14.69 -26.55 -26.55
N HIS A 764 -13.52 -26.51 -25.93
CA HIS A 764 -12.21 -26.54 -26.62
C HIS A 764 -11.96 -25.38 -27.60
N THR A 765 -12.64 -24.25 -27.40
CA THR A 765 -12.28 -22.99 -28.05
C THR A 765 -11.48 -22.12 -27.06
N GLU A 766 -10.69 -21.20 -27.58
CA GLU A 766 -9.95 -20.21 -26.81
C GLU A 766 -10.19 -18.83 -27.42
N ALA A 767 -10.22 -17.78 -26.60
CA ALA A 767 -10.27 -16.41 -27.06
C ALA A 767 -8.85 -15.82 -27.08
N PRO A 768 -8.19 -15.70 -28.25
CA PRO A 768 -6.87 -15.12 -28.32
C PRO A 768 -6.90 -13.69 -27.80
N HIS A 769 -5.85 -13.29 -27.10
CA HIS A 769 -5.61 -11.96 -26.55
C HIS A 769 -6.74 -11.47 -25.62
N ASN A 770 -7.45 -12.39 -24.97
CA ASN A 770 -8.65 -12.12 -24.18
C ASN A 770 -9.76 -11.39 -24.98
N GLN A 771 -9.83 -11.62 -26.29
CA GLN A 771 -10.86 -11.04 -27.17
C GLN A 771 -11.84 -12.11 -27.65
N VAL A 772 -12.95 -12.25 -26.93
CA VAL A 772 -14.07 -13.12 -27.36
C VAL A 772 -14.64 -12.56 -28.66
N GLN A 773 -14.58 -13.32 -29.76
CA GLN A 773 -15.02 -12.90 -31.10
C GLN A 773 -16.52 -13.14 -31.36
N GLY A 774 -17.19 -13.93 -30.52
CA GLY A 774 -18.62 -14.14 -30.65
C GLY A 774 -19.23 -14.97 -29.52
N SER A 775 -20.56 -14.94 -29.47
CA SER A 775 -21.41 -15.77 -28.61
C SER A 775 -22.39 -16.57 -29.49
N ASP A 776 -23.36 -17.28 -28.90
CA ASP A 776 -24.37 -18.00 -29.66
C ASP A 776 -25.27 -17.07 -30.47
N LYS A 777 -25.43 -15.82 -30.02
CA LYS A 777 -26.31 -14.84 -30.65
C LYS A 777 -25.57 -13.76 -31.43
N PHE A 778 -24.37 -13.37 -31.01
CA PHE A 778 -23.70 -12.19 -31.54
C PHE A 778 -22.28 -12.49 -32.04
N ASP A 779 -21.85 -11.79 -33.08
CA ASP A 779 -20.45 -11.63 -33.46
C ASP A 779 -19.93 -10.29 -32.94
N TYR A 780 -18.69 -10.28 -32.48
CA TYR A 780 -18.00 -9.12 -31.92
C TYR A 780 -16.80 -8.76 -32.79
N ARG A 781 -16.44 -7.47 -32.85
CA ARG A 781 -15.18 -7.02 -33.45
C ARG A 781 -14.54 -5.97 -32.58
N TYR A 782 -13.21 -5.95 -32.58
CA TYR A 782 -12.38 -5.04 -31.79
C TYR A 782 -11.47 -4.23 -32.69
N ASP A 783 -11.09 -3.03 -32.27
CA ASP A 783 -10.04 -2.24 -32.93
C ASP A 783 -8.64 -2.52 -32.36
N GLY A 784 -7.61 -1.90 -32.94
CA GLY A 784 -6.22 -2.02 -32.48
C GLY A 784 -5.94 -1.41 -31.10
N PHE A 785 -6.92 -0.76 -30.45
CA PHE A 785 -6.82 -0.36 -29.04
C PHE A 785 -7.53 -1.35 -28.10
N GLY A 786 -8.02 -2.48 -28.64
CA GLY A 786 -8.72 -3.51 -27.86
C GLY A 786 -10.17 -3.17 -27.53
N ARG A 787 -10.73 -2.13 -28.16
CA ARG A 787 -12.11 -1.67 -27.88
C ARG A 787 -13.09 -2.39 -28.80
N MET A 788 -14.21 -2.88 -28.27
CA MET A 788 -15.26 -3.48 -29.09
C MET A 788 -15.91 -2.41 -29.99
N VAL A 789 -15.66 -2.46 -31.29
CA VAL A 789 -16.22 -1.48 -32.26
C VAL A 789 -17.55 -1.92 -32.86
N SER A 790 -17.86 -3.22 -32.81
CA SER A 790 -19.17 -3.70 -33.28
C SER A 790 -19.64 -4.97 -32.60
N ARG A 791 -20.96 -5.09 -32.51
CA ARG A 791 -21.68 -6.29 -32.04
C ARG A 791 -22.91 -6.51 -32.92
N TYR A 792 -22.95 -7.59 -33.70
CA TYR A 792 -24.06 -7.89 -34.62
C TYR A 792 -24.67 -9.24 -34.35
N GLU A 793 -25.99 -9.35 -34.50
CA GLU A 793 -26.66 -10.63 -34.39
C GLU A 793 -26.30 -11.52 -35.59
N LYS A 794 -25.97 -12.79 -35.32
CA LYS A 794 -25.55 -13.74 -36.35
C LYS A 794 -26.61 -13.90 -37.44
N GLY A 795 -26.22 -13.66 -38.69
CA GLY A 795 -27.12 -13.75 -39.85
C GLY A 795 -28.14 -12.61 -39.97
N SER A 796 -27.95 -11.51 -39.23
CA SER A 796 -28.84 -10.36 -39.16
C SER A 796 -28.07 -9.07 -39.44
N SER A 797 -28.75 -8.05 -39.99
CA SER A 797 -28.22 -6.68 -40.04
C SER A 797 -28.50 -5.90 -38.75
N SER A 798 -29.11 -6.54 -37.75
CA SER A 798 -29.38 -5.90 -36.46
C SER A 798 -28.15 -5.97 -35.58
N GLY A 799 -27.73 -4.83 -35.03
CA GLY A 799 -26.50 -4.74 -34.28
C GLY A 799 -26.21 -3.35 -33.77
N GLN A 800 -25.00 -3.21 -33.22
CA GLN A 800 -24.49 -1.99 -32.62
C GLN A 800 -23.09 -1.69 -33.16
N ARG A 801 -22.80 -0.42 -33.46
CA ARG A 801 -21.44 0.11 -33.66
C ARG A 801 -21.12 1.12 -32.58
N TYR A 802 -19.93 1.03 -32.00
CA TYR A 802 -19.49 1.86 -30.89
C TYR A 802 -18.46 2.89 -31.37
N HIS A 803 -18.64 4.14 -30.95
CA HIS A 803 -17.74 5.26 -31.26
C HIS A 803 -17.07 5.75 -30.00
N TYR A 804 -15.76 5.99 -30.06
CA TYR A 804 -14.94 6.33 -28.90
C TYR A 804 -14.25 7.68 -29.06
N ASP A 805 -14.04 8.38 -27.95
CA ASP A 805 -13.14 9.53 -27.89
C ASP A 805 -11.68 9.11 -27.64
N SER A 806 -10.79 10.09 -27.51
CA SER A 806 -9.35 9.94 -27.24
C SER A 806 -9.04 9.55 -25.79
N ASP A 807 -10.06 9.50 -24.92
CA ASP A 807 -9.97 8.92 -23.57
C ASP A 807 -10.51 7.47 -23.56
N HIS A 808 -10.75 6.88 -24.74
CA HIS A 808 -11.32 5.55 -24.92
C HIS A 808 -12.73 5.35 -24.30
N ARG A 809 -13.52 6.43 -24.18
CA ARG A 809 -14.91 6.38 -23.70
C ARG A 809 -15.89 6.31 -24.85
N ILE A 810 -16.98 5.55 -24.69
CA ILE A 810 -18.03 5.47 -25.72
C ILE A 810 -18.80 6.79 -25.76
N ILE A 811 -18.69 7.54 -26.85
CA ILE A 811 -19.40 8.82 -27.07
C ILE A 811 -20.67 8.65 -27.90
N ALA A 812 -20.77 7.58 -28.70
CA ALA A 812 -21.99 7.26 -29.42
C ALA A 812 -22.12 5.76 -29.70
N VAL A 813 -23.38 5.31 -29.85
CA VAL A 813 -23.72 3.97 -30.32
C VAL A 813 -24.75 4.07 -31.43
N ASP A 814 -24.38 3.57 -32.60
CA ASP A 814 -25.31 3.36 -33.71
C ASP A 814 -25.99 2.02 -33.52
N ILE A 815 -27.32 2.00 -33.48
CA ILE A 815 -28.16 0.82 -33.29
C ILE A 815 -28.93 0.58 -34.59
N ASP A 816 -28.55 -0.46 -35.29
CA ASP A 816 -29.23 -0.93 -36.49
C ASP A 816 -30.28 -1.97 -36.09
N GLN A 817 -31.55 -1.76 -36.43
CA GLN A 817 -32.63 -2.71 -36.19
C GLN A 817 -33.33 -3.05 -37.50
N ARG A 818 -33.23 -4.31 -37.95
CA ARG A 818 -33.67 -4.78 -39.27
C ARG A 818 -35.06 -4.29 -39.71
N LEU A 819 -36.03 -4.24 -38.79
CA LEU A 819 -37.43 -3.85 -39.08
C LEU A 819 -37.84 -2.49 -38.47
N LEU A 820 -37.06 -1.96 -37.53
CA LEU A 820 -37.42 -0.78 -36.70
C LEU A 820 -36.60 0.47 -37.06
N GLY A 821 -35.59 0.33 -37.93
CA GLY A 821 -34.80 1.44 -38.47
C GLY A 821 -33.49 1.66 -37.73
N TYR A 822 -32.91 2.83 -37.97
CA TYR A 822 -31.65 3.27 -37.37
C TYR A 822 -31.91 4.19 -36.17
N GLN A 823 -31.19 3.97 -35.08
CA GLN A 823 -31.19 4.83 -33.90
C GLN A 823 -29.76 5.12 -33.45
N ARG A 824 -29.49 6.35 -33.00
CA ARG A 824 -28.19 6.73 -32.41
C ARG A 824 -28.37 7.16 -30.97
N GLY A 825 -27.61 6.57 -30.06
CA GLY A 825 -27.45 7.03 -28.68
C GLY A 825 -26.16 7.83 -28.56
N GLU A 826 -26.21 8.99 -27.92
CA GLU A 826 -25.05 9.87 -27.72
C GLU A 826 -24.84 10.14 -26.22
N TYR A 827 -23.58 10.17 -25.81
CA TYR A 827 -23.18 10.32 -24.41
C TYR A 827 -22.22 11.48 -24.25
N ARG A 828 -22.39 12.23 -23.16
CA ARG A 828 -21.44 13.27 -22.77
C ARG A 828 -20.88 12.97 -21.39
N TYR A 829 -19.62 13.34 -21.22
CA TYR A 829 -18.85 13.13 -20.01
C TYR A 829 -18.38 14.48 -19.46
N ASP A 830 -18.38 14.65 -18.14
CA ASP A 830 -17.76 15.81 -17.52
C ASP A 830 -16.23 15.70 -17.53
N ILE A 831 -15.56 16.66 -16.87
CA ILE A 831 -14.10 16.75 -16.83
C ILE A 831 -13.46 15.54 -16.15
N LEU A 832 -14.15 14.87 -15.22
CA LEU A 832 -13.66 13.66 -14.55
C LEU A 832 -13.94 12.37 -15.34
N GLY A 833 -14.65 12.47 -16.48
CA GLY A 833 -15.08 11.30 -17.23
C GLY A 833 -16.35 10.65 -16.69
N ARG A 834 -17.13 11.32 -15.84
CA ARG A 834 -18.44 10.84 -15.40
C ARG A 834 -19.47 11.12 -16.48
N ARG A 835 -20.30 10.14 -16.82
CA ARG A 835 -21.38 10.34 -17.81
C ARG A 835 -22.48 11.22 -17.21
N ILE A 836 -22.72 12.37 -17.84
CA ILE A 836 -23.60 13.44 -17.37
C ILE A 836 -24.87 13.57 -18.22
N GLU A 837 -24.85 13.08 -19.46
CA GLU A 837 -25.99 13.13 -20.38
C GLU A 837 -26.06 11.85 -21.22
N ASN A 838 -27.28 11.44 -21.56
CA ASN A 838 -27.58 10.39 -22.54
C ASN A 838 -28.77 10.85 -23.39
N GLY A 839 -28.56 10.96 -24.71
CA GLY A 839 -29.60 11.33 -25.67
C GLY A 839 -29.83 10.21 -26.69
N TYR A 840 -31.10 9.87 -26.93
CA TYR A 840 -31.48 8.93 -27.98
C TYR A 840 -32.20 9.67 -29.12
N GLY A 841 -31.65 9.58 -30.33
CA GLY A 841 -32.36 10.03 -31.53
C GLY A 841 -33.67 9.25 -31.73
N LYS A 842 -34.69 9.88 -32.31
CA LYS A 842 -35.90 9.15 -32.75
C LYS A 842 -35.54 8.18 -33.87
N PRO A 843 -36.08 6.95 -33.89
CA PRO A 843 -35.75 5.97 -34.92
C PRO A 843 -36.16 6.49 -36.30
N VAL A 844 -35.22 6.51 -37.23
CA VAL A 844 -35.49 6.83 -38.64
C VAL A 844 -35.92 5.53 -39.31
N ARG A 845 -37.22 5.41 -39.63
CA ARG A 845 -37.73 4.29 -40.42
C ARG A 845 -37.19 4.42 -41.85
N LEU A 846 -36.42 3.44 -42.29
CA LEU A 846 -36.10 3.30 -43.71
C LEU A 846 -37.40 2.97 -44.47
N PRO A 847 -37.67 3.61 -45.62
CA PRO A 847 -38.81 3.23 -46.45
C PRO A 847 -38.64 1.78 -46.89
N ILE A 848 -39.68 0.98 -46.69
CA ILE A 848 -39.76 -0.41 -47.18
C ILE A 848 -39.67 -0.33 -48.71
N GLN A 849 -38.62 -0.90 -49.31
CA GLN A 849 -38.54 -1.13 -50.76
C GLN A 849 -39.30 -2.39 -51.15
#